data_AF-A0A0G4GIP7-F1
#
_entry.id   AF-A0A0G4GIP7-F1
#
_cell.length_a   1.000
_cell.length_b   1.000
_cell.length_c   1.000
_cell.angle_alpha   90.00
_cell.angle_beta   90.00
_cell.angle_gamma   90.00
#
_symmetry.space_group_name_H-M   'P 1'
#
loop_
_entity.id
_entity.type
_entity.pdbx_description
1 polymer ?
#
loop_
_entity_poly.entity_id
_entity_poly.type
_entity_poly.pdbx_seq_one_letter_code
_entity_poly.pdbx_strand_id
1 'polypeptide(L)'
;MAAVTVGSMTWPQQRAVLVDGMVKRAASMGCRDATVMRAVRLLAVRSDCSECGIGCLDKLFTAAGMDTHGRLFSLAKYLMFLSMCEIDLAACYVHLLAATAVYIIRKTNQKQIAGGIWSAALVAESSVSESALESSMTTLRMQRLMWGDTQTTKGIVTDAVDELFASPDRHGVASTRSHPQQEQQPHCQEGRQEHPLAHLFAEDRCRTPDISTTLQLRAASRDIRDAFSSDQLRSRLNNSLSRDGDGINTPQLQLVQFDPSLGMGELMAAVWIAEEGGRWDETREVLQWASQCGCCILPINLTADDIKTHANKTAYESVARVLAQLMVVGRYIDFGDGSRLQIFRHANGEVRAIRDEPGFRLEVKPPLPAGHLYQRHRLQHDPPVRSGIFYSDVFGRWGSSGLQTTDASVSLFAKHMILGHFYGTHQTNDTVNVLNRYVGGGRLDGLLTQSPHTPVAGCTTTFSCDGGVRFLVLTDSSHDFVAWIFILDLADGTVNVCVVTTEAPAARASKDAPFKDRYPVTTQLAVWRWGEWRHSDGHGGGWDDMDDDSNGEGSGAEEDNNEGDGDNHDDDSDSGGDGNGGNESDGMDDGSGGAPYVFDGRVDNDSYDDDTDDDGHHGGGCDDMDVDSGGEDAPAEEDNQDGGGDGNASP
;
A
#
# COMPACT_ATOMS: atom_id res chain seq x y z
N MET A 1 60.24 22.07 -7.48
CA MET A 1 59.07 21.40 -8.11
C MET A 1 58.24 22.47 -8.77
N ALA A 2 58.03 22.41 -10.08
CA ALA A 2 57.15 23.35 -10.79
C ALA A 2 55.69 22.98 -10.45
N ALA A 3 54.92 23.95 -9.95
CA ALA A 3 53.49 23.78 -9.72
C ALA A 3 52.78 23.72 -11.09
N VAL A 4 52.32 22.54 -11.48
CA VAL A 4 51.51 22.37 -12.70
C VAL A 4 50.09 22.82 -12.39
N THR A 5 49.63 23.89 -13.03
CA THR A 5 48.25 24.39 -12.93
C THR A 5 47.30 23.43 -13.65
N VAL A 6 46.33 22.90 -12.89
CA VAL A 6 45.33 21.90 -13.33
C VAL A 6 44.49 22.38 -14.54
N GLY A 7 44.39 23.69 -14.76
CA GLY A 7 43.65 24.29 -15.88
C GLY A 7 44.20 23.94 -17.28
N SER A 8 45.45 23.47 -17.39
CA SER A 8 46.08 23.07 -18.65
C SER A 8 46.00 21.55 -18.95
N MET A 9 45.45 20.78 -18.01
CA MET A 9 45.42 19.32 -18.14
C MET A 9 44.36 18.86 -19.13
N THR A 10 44.74 17.95 -20.01
CA THR A 10 43.81 17.22 -20.86
C THR A 10 42.85 16.38 -20.01
N TRP A 11 41.67 16.07 -20.54
CA TRP A 11 40.67 15.28 -19.82
C TRP A 11 41.20 13.95 -19.25
N PRO A 12 41.98 13.13 -19.99
CA PRO A 12 42.57 11.92 -19.43
C PRO A 12 43.46 12.19 -18.20
N GLN A 13 44.16 13.33 -18.15
CA GLN A 13 45.01 13.72 -17.03
C GLN A 13 44.19 14.18 -15.82
N GLN A 14 43.16 15.02 -16.03
CA GLN A 14 42.26 15.43 -14.93
C GLN A 14 41.52 14.24 -14.31
N ARG A 15 41.11 13.28 -15.15
CA ARG A 15 40.51 12.02 -14.72
C ARG A 15 41.49 11.14 -13.96
N ALA A 16 42.73 11.00 -14.42
CA ALA A 16 43.75 10.25 -13.70
C ALA A 16 44.01 10.83 -12.31
N VAL A 17 44.04 12.16 -12.19
CA VAL A 17 44.17 12.85 -10.89
C VAL A 17 42.95 12.64 -10.00
N LEU A 18 41.73 12.68 -10.54
CA LEU A 18 40.50 12.42 -9.77
C LEU A 18 40.44 10.97 -9.29
N VAL A 19 40.68 10.01 -10.18
CA VAL A 19 40.71 8.56 -9.88
C VAL A 19 41.79 8.26 -8.84
N ASP A 20 43.00 8.81 -8.99
CA ASP A 20 44.08 8.67 -8.02
C ASP A 20 43.71 9.30 -6.66
N GLY A 21 43.09 10.47 -6.65
CA GLY A 21 42.59 11.11 -5.43
C GLY A 21 41.50 10.30 -4.73
N MET A 22 40.57 9.69 -5.49
CA MET A 22 39.53 8.80 -4.97
C MET A 22 40.13 7.51 -4.41
N VAL A 23 41.10 6.90 -5.11
CA VAL A 23 41.81 5.69 -4.66
C VAL A 23 42.63 5.97 -3.40
N LYS A 24 43.36 7.09 -3.35
CA LYS A 24 44.17 7.47 -2.18
C LYS A 24 43.31 7.73 -0.96
N ARG A 25 42.17 8.41 -1.11
CA ARG A 25 41.21 8.61 0.00
C ARG A 25 40.54 7.32 0.44
N ALA A 26 40.10 6.48 -0.50
CA ALA A 26 39.55 5.17 -0.19
C ALA A 26 40.58 4.31 0.59
N ALA A 27 41.84 4.33 0.16
CA ALA A 27 42.93 3.61 0.81
C ALA A 27 43.27 4.18 2.20
N SER A 28 43.27 5.51 2.38
CA SER A 28 43.57 6.13 3.68
C SER A 28 42.51 5.86 4.75
N MET A 29 41.28 5.53 4.33
CA MET A 29 40.20 5.12 5.23
C MET A 29 40.11 3.59 5.39
N GLY A 30 41.08 2.83 4.88
CA GLY A 30 41.09 1.36 4.99
C GLY A 30 40.02 0.66 4.14
N CYS A 31 39.40 1.34 3.18
CA CYS A 31 38.34 0.78 2.35
C CYS A 31 38.93 -0.24 1.34
N ARG A 32 38.79 -1.54 1.65
CA ARG A 32 39.16 -2.65 0.76
C ARG A 32 37.99 -3.13 -0.13
N ASP A 33 36.93 -2.32 -0.22
CA ASP A 33 35.68 -2.70 -0.87
C ASP A 33 35.85 -2.86 -2.40
N ALA A 34 35.59 -4.07 -2.89
CA ALA A 34 35.67 -4.41 -4.29
C ALA A 34 34.69 -3.62 -5.17
N THR A 35 33.62 -3.06 -4.59
CA THR A 35 32.58 -2.23 -5.21
C THR A 35 33.05 -0.79 -5.39
N VAL A 36 33.71 -0.20 -4.38
CA VAL A 36 34.36 1.12 -4.52
C VAL A 36 35.49 1.01 -5.55
N MET A 37 36.29 -0.05 -5.48
CA MET A 37 37.31 -0.32 -6.49
C MET A 37 36.70 -0.68 -7.86
N ARG A 38 35.49 -1.26 -7.93
CA ARG A 38 34.74 -1.48 -9.18
C ARG A 38 34.18 -0.18 -9.74
N ALA A 39 33.65 0.73 -8.93
CA ALA A 39 33.17 2.02 -9.38
C ALA A 39 34.33 2.88 -9.91
N VAL A 40 35.45 2.88 -9.19
CA VAL A 40 36.72 3.48 -9.64
C VAL A 40 37.26 2.81 -10.90
N ARG A 41 37.16 1.47 -11.03
CA ARG A 41 37.56 0.74 -12.26
C ARG A 41 36.57 0.90 -13.41
N LEU A 42 35.27 1.05 -13.18
CA LEU A 42 34.26 1.35 -14.20
C LEU A 42 34.45 2.77 -14.72
N LEU A 43 34.78 3.70 -13.83
CA LEU A 43 35.30 5.03 -14.15
C LEU A 43 36.61 4.99 -14.94
N ALA A 44 37.36 3.86 -14.97
CA ALA A 44 38.59 3.66 -15.74
C ALA A 44 38.38 2.91 -17.08
N VAL A 45 37.51 1.90 -17.13
CA VAL A 45 37.34 0.95 -18.26
C VAL A 45 36.46 1.48 -19.39
N ARG A 46 35.51 2.40 -19.13
CA ARG A 46 34.57 2.88 -20.17
C ARG A 46 35.17 3.93 -21.15
N SER A 47 36.49 3.93 -21.32
CA SER A 47 37.29 5.01 -21.94
C SER A 47 37.56 4.87 -23.45
N ASP A 48 37.12 3.79 -24.09
CA ASP A 48 37.44 3.55 -25.51
C ASP A 48 36.39 4.13 -26.48
N CYS A 49 35.40 4.89 -25.98
CA CYS A 49 34.52 5.68 -26.85
C CYS A 49 35.19 7.01 -27.22
N SER A 50 35.39 7.20 -28.52
CA SER A 50 36.09 8.32 -29.19
C SER A 50 35.54 9.73 -28.91
N GLU A 51 34.43 9.89 -28.18
CA GLU A 51 33.88 11.19 -27.80
C GLU A 51 33.95 11.36 -26.28
N CYS A 52 34.79 12.29 -25.81
CA CYS A 52 34.83 12.62 -24.39
C CYS A 52 33.56 13.39 -24.01
N GLY A 53 33.00 13.11 -22.82
CA GLY A 53 31.76 13.77 -22.38
C GLY A 53 31.85 15.29 -22.29
N ILE A 54 33.05 15.84 -22.09
CA ILE A 54 33.29 17.28 -22.18
C ILE A 54 33.11 17.78 -23.62
N GLY A 55 33.51 17.01 -24.63
CA GLY A 55 33.32 17.37 -26.04
C GLY A 55 31.84 17.45 -26.40
N CYS A 56 31.02 16.52 -25.91
CA CYS A 56 29.56 16.60 -26.05
C CYS A 56 29.01 17.88 -25.41
N LEU A 57 29.48 18.20 -24.20
CA LEU A 57 29.04 19.40 -23.49
C LEU A 57 29.46 20.69 -24.21
N ASP A 58 30.65 20.74 -24.78
CA ASP A 58 31.18 21.87 -25.55
C ASP A 58 30.36 22.14 -26.82
N LYS A 59 30.06 21.07 -27.58
CA LYS A 59 29.18 21.15 -28.76
C LYS A 59 27.78 21.63 -28.38
N LEU A 60 27.20 21.11 -27.30
CA LEU A 60 25.88 21.53 -26.83
C LEU A 60 25.84 22.99 -26.33
N PHE A 61 26.85 23.46 -25.59
CA PHE A 61 26.95 24.86 -25.19
C PHE A 61 27.11 25.78 -26.41
N THR A 62 27.93 25.38 -27.38
CA THR A 62 28.10 26.10 -28.64
C THR A 62 26.78 26.18 -29.41
N ALA A 63 26.07 25.06 -29.58
CA ALA A 63 24.75 25.00 -30.21
C ALA A 63 23.69 25.84 -29.46
N ALA A 64 23.83 25.98 -28.14
CA ALA A 64 22.99 26.79 -27.28
C ALA A 64 23.32 28.30 -27.31
N GLY A 65 24.40 28.71 -27.99
CA GLY A 65 24.92 30.07 -27.95
C GLY A 65 25.43 30.50 -26.57
N MET A 66 25.90 29.54 -25.76
CA MET A 66 26.37 29.76 -24.39
C MET A 66 27.91 29.73 -24.32
N ASP A 67 28.48 30.50 -23.40
CA ASP A 67 29.93 30.55 -23.19
C ASP A 67 30.48 29.23 -22.64
N THR A 68 31.43 28.64 -23.36
CA THR A 68 32.12 27.38 -23.04
C THR A 68 33.28 27.57 -22.04
N HIS A 69 33.49 28.78 -21.52
CA HIS A 69 34.53 29.06 -20.52
C HIS A 69 33.96 29.73 -19.26
N GLY A 70 32.66 30.00 -19.25
CA GLY A 70 31.97 30.71 -18.18
C GLY A 70 31.54 29.83 -17.01
N ARG A 71 30.97 30.48 -16.00
CA ARG A 71 30.46 29.84 -14.77
C ARG A 71 29.41 28.77 -15.05
N LEU A 72 28.52 29.00 -16.01
CA LEU A 72 27.48 28.04 -16.38
C LEU A 72 28.07 26.77 -16.99
N PHE A 73 29.13 26.87 -17.77
CA PHE A 73 29.82 25.69 -18.32
C PHE A 73 30.51 24.87 -17.22
N SER A 74 31.16 25.54 -16.27
CA SER A 74 31.73 24.88 -15.09
C SER A 74 30.66 24.20 -14.23
N LEU A 75 29.47 24.80 -14.09
CA LEU A 75 28.35 24.20 -13.38
C LEU A 75 27.83 22.94 -14.12
N ALA A 76 27.80 22.94 -15.46
CA ALA A 76 27.37 21.77 -16.22
C ALA A 76 28.38 20.63 -16.10
N LYS A 77 29.67 20.95 -16.17
CA LYS A 77 30.75 19.99 -15.88
C LYS A 77 30.55 19.40 -14.49
N TYR A 78 30.35 20.24 -13.48
CA TYR A 78 30.11 19.80 -12.11
C TYR A 78 28.94 18.81 -12.01
N LEU A 79 27.78 19.11 -12.63
CA LEU A 79 26.64 18.20 -12.66
C LEU A 79 26.92 16.87 -13.37
N MET A 80 27.65 16.90 -14.50
CA MET A 80 28.09 15.67 -15.16
C MET A 80 28.97 14.83 -14.24
N PHE A 81 29.91 15.45 -13.53
CA PHE A 81 30.77 14.74 -12.58
C PHE A 81 29.99 14.16 -11.40
N LEU A 82 29.05 14.92 -10.81
CA LEU A 82 28.18 14.41 -9.77
C LEU A 82 27.34 13.22 -10.26
N SER A 83 26.83 13.27 -11.49
CA SER A 83 26.05 12.16 -12.04
C SER A 83 26.85 10.87 -12.21
N MET A 84 28.16 10.95 -12.43
CA MET A 84 29.02 9.75 -12.45
C MET A 84 29.25 9.15 -11.06
N CYS A 85 28.95 9.90 -10.00
CA CYS A 85 29.04 9.41 -8.62
C CYS A 85 27.77 8.67 -8.18
N GLU A 86 26.68 8.80 -8.95
CA GLU A 86 25.41 8.12 -8.70
C GLU A 86 25.36 6.84 -9.56
N ILE A 87 25.08 5.70 -8.93
CA ILE A 87 25.25 4.37 -9.53
C ILE A 87 24.37 4.17 -10.76
N ASP A 88 23.13 4.65 -10.71
CA ASP A 88 22.17 4.44 -11.79
C ASP A 88 22.43 5.40 -12.97
N LEU A 89 22.91 6.61 -12.69
CA LEU A 89 23.30 7.60 -13.69
C LEU A 89 24.65 7.24 -14.32
N ALA A 90 25.55 6.55 -13.60
CA ALA A 90 26.81 6.07 -14.15
C ALA A 90 26.63 5.07 -15.30
N ALA A 91 25.46 4.41 -15.38
CA ALA A 91 25.12 3.53 -16.49
C ALA A 91 24.67 4.31 -17.74
N CYS A 92 24.15 5.54 -17.60
CA CYS A 92 23.59 6.34 -18.68
C CYS A 92 24.63 6.69 -19.77
N TYR A 93 24.11 6.94 -20.99
CA TYR A 93 24.92 7.43 -22.10
C TYR A 93 25.45 8.84 -21.80
N VAL A 94 26.73 9.06 -22.08
CA VAL A 94 27.42 10.34 -21.79
C VAL A 94 26.77 11.52 -22.52
N HIS A 95 26.29 11.32 -23.75
CA HIS A 95 25.52 12.34 -24.49
C HIS A 95 24.22 12.73 -23.79
N LEU A 96 23.50 11.76 -23.21
CA LEU A 96 22.28 12.04 -22.45
C LEU A 96 22.59 12.82 -21.17
N LEU A 97 23.63 12.44 -20.43
CA LEU A 97 24.06 13.19 -19.24
C LEU A 97 24.48 14.63 -19.57
N ALA A 98 25.18 14.85 -20.69
CA ALA A 98 25.55 16.18 -21.15
C ALA A 98 24.31 17.00 -21.54
N ALA A 99 23.37 16.42 -22.30
CA ALA A 99 22.12 17.07 -22.68
C ALA A 99 21.28 17.44 -21.45
N THR A 100 21.13 16.52 -20.49
CA THR A 100 20.42 16.76 -19.24
C THR A 100 21.09 17.86 -18.40
N ALA A 101 22.42 17.89 -18.30
CA ALA A 101 23.13 18.95 -17.60
C ALA A 101 22.87 20.33 -18.22
N VAL A 102 22.95 20.44 -19.55
CA VAL A 102 22.65 21.69 -20.29
C VAL A 102 21.20 22.11 -20.08
N TYR A 103 20.26 21.16 -20.14
CA TYR A 103 18.83 21.42 -19.95
C TYR A 103 18.55 21.99 -18.56
N ILE A 104 19.10 21.35 -17.50
CA ILE A 104 18.95 21.83 -16.12
C ILE A 104 19.51 23.24 -15.97
N ILE A 105 20.67 23.54 -16.56
CA ILE A 105 21.27 24.88 -16.49
C ILE A 105 20.43 25.91 -17.21
N ARG A 106 19.94 25.61 -18.41
CA ARG A 106 19.08 26.53 -19.15
C ARG A 106 17.75 26.76 -18.42
N LYS A 107 17.12 25.71 -17.88
CA LYS A 107 15.87 25.81 -17.12
C LYS A 107 16.05 26.64 -15.85
N THR A 108 17.13 26.45 -15.11
CA THR A 108 17.41 27.19 -13.86
C THR A 108 17.87 28.62 -14.08
N ASN A 109 18.53 28.92 -15.21
CA ASN A 109 19.08 30.24 -15.52
C ASN A 109 18.36 30.91 -16.71
N GLN A 110 17.09 30.57 -16.95
CA GLN A 110 16.32 31.04 -18.11
C GLN A 110 16.31 32.57 -18.25
N LYS A 111 16.35 33.30 -17.13
CA LYS A 111 16.38 34.79 -17.14
C LYS A 111 17.71 35.36 -17.64
N GLN A 112 18.79 34.60 -17.60
CA GLN A 112 20.15 35.03 -17.96
C GLN A 112 20.58 34.54 -19.34
N ILE A 113 19.80 33.65 -19.96
CA ILE A 113 20.16 32.98 -21.20
C ILE A 113 19.09 33.31 -22.26
N ALA A 114 19.52 33.80 -23.42
CA ALA A 114 18.61 34.10 -24.52
C ALA A 114 18.06 32.82 -25.18
N GLY A 115 16.83 32.92 -25.69
CA GLY A 115 16.14 31.85 -26.43
C GLY A 115 15.27 30.94 -25.55
N GLY A 116 14.63 29.94 -26.18
CA GLY A 116 13.86 28.91 -25.47
C GLY A 116 14.74 28.01 -24.60
N ILE A 117 14.15 27.25 -23.68
CA ILE A 117 14.88 26.33 -22.79
C ILE A 117 15.65 25.30 -23.63
N TRP A 118 15.01 24.74 -24.65
CA TRP A 118 15.61 23.80 -25.59
C TRP A 118 15.33 24.21 -27.05
N SER A 119 16.36 24.42 -27.86
CA SER A 119 16.22 24.91 -29.24
C SER A 119 16.31 23.77 -30.26
N ALA A 120 15.88 24.02 -31.51
CA ALA A 120 16.05 23.05 -32.60
C ALA A 120 17.53 22.67 -32.84
N ALA A 121 18.46 23.61 -32.62
CA ALA A 121 19.89 23.33 -32.70
C ALA A 121 20.36 22.37 -31.59
N LEU A 122 19.82 22.51 -30.37
CA LEU A 122 20.09 21.58 -29.28
C LEU A 122 19.48 20.20 -29.52
N VAL A 123 18.30 20.12 -30.13
CA VAL A 123 17.71 18.83 -30.55
C VAL A 123 18.57 18.18 -31.63
N ALA A 124 19.05 18.94 -32.62
CA ALA A 124 19.92 18.41 -33.67
C ALA A 124 21.26 17.90 -33.13
N GLU A 125 21.86 18.62 -32.16
CA GLU A 125 23.15 18.23 -31.58
C GLU A 125 23.02 17.07 -30.58
N SER A 126 21.98 17.06 -29.72
CA SER A 126 21.80 16.01 -28.70
C SER A 126 21.07 14.76 -29.21
N SER A 127 20.29 14.90 -30.28
CA SER A 127 19.27 13.91 -30.69
C SER A 127 18.20 13.62 -29.61
N VAL A 128 18.01 14.51 -28.63
CA VAL A 128 17.02 14.37 -27.54
C VAL A 128 16.04 15.54 -27.56
N SER A 129 14.74 15.24 -27.49
CA SER A 129 13.68 16.25 -27.40
C SER A 129 13.57 16.86 -26.00
N GLU A 130 12.97 18.04 -25.91
CA GLU A 130 12.71 18.69 -24.62
C GLU A 130 11.78 17.87 -23.74
N SER A 131 10.70 17.32 -24.31
CA SER A 131 9.74 16.48 -23.58
C SER A 131 10.39 15.23 -22.99
N ALA A 132 11.32 14.60 -23.73
CA ALA A 132 12.07 13.45 -23.25
C ALA A 132 12.99 13.84 -22.08
N LEU A 133 13.61 15.02 -22.11
CA LEU A 133 14.41 15.51 -20.98
C LEU A 133 13.54 15.88 -19.80
N GLU A 134 12.38 16.50 -20.00
CA GLU A 134 11.48 16.91 -18.92
C GLU A 134 10.87 15.72 -18.18
N SER A 135 10.49 14.66 -18.89
CA SER A 135 9.94 13.44 -18.28
C SER A 135 11.00 12.43 -17.83
N SER A 136 12.29 12.68 -18.10
CA SER A 136 13.35 11.70 -17.82
C SER A 136 13.69 11.64 -16.33
N MET A 137 13.74 10.41 -15.81
CA MET A 137 14.28 10.12 -14.48
C MET A 137 15.73 10.60 -14.31
N THR A 138 16.52 10.65 -15.40
CA THR A 138 17.88 11.22 -15.38
C THR A 138 17.87 12.69 -14.98
N THR A 139 16.92 13.47 -15.52
CA THR A 139 16.78 14.90 -15.21
C THR A 139 16.37 15.12 -13.77
N LEU A 140 15.36 14.39 -13.29
CA LEU A 140 14.90 14.47 -11.91
C LEU A 140 16.02 14.14 -10.92
N ARG A 141 16.83 13.11 -11.20
CA ARG A 141 17.97 12.72 -10.36
C ARG A 141 19.11 13.72 -10.41
N MET A 142 19.48 14.24 -11.59
CA MET A 142 20.50 15.30 -11.69
C MET A 142 20.04 16.61 -11.03
N GLN A 143 18.75 16.92 -11.05
CA GLN A 143 18.20 18.06 -10.29
C GLN A 143 18.32 17.87 -8.78
N ARG A 144 18.03 16.67 -8.27
CA ARG A 144 18.28 16.33 -6.86
C ARG A 144 19.75 16.47 -6.50
N LEU A 145 20.66 15.98 -7.37
CA LEU A 145 22.11 16.14 -7.21
C LEU A 145 22.54 17.60 -7.16
N MET A 146 21.90 18.48 -7.93
CA MET A 146 22.18 19.92 -7.94
C MET A 146 21.70 20.60 -6.65
N TRP A 147 20.48 20.28 -6.19
CA TRP A 147 19.84 20.99 -5.08
C TRP A 147 20.25 20.49 -3.70
N GLY A 148 21.04 19.42 -3.61
CA GLY A 148 21.43 18.85 -2.29
C GLY A 148 20.41 17.92 -1.69
N ASP A 149 19.39 17.56 -2.46
CA ASP A 149 18.36 16.60 -2.04
C ASP A 149 18.84 15.14 -2.12
N THR A 150 20.03 14.89 -2.71
CA THR A 150 20.73 13.61 -2.65
C THR A 150 21.55 13.49 -1.36
N GLN A 151 20.82 13.45 -0.27
CA GLN A 151 21.29 13.11 1.07
C GLN A 151 21.73 11.62 1.15
N THR A 152 21.27 10.76 0.23
CA THR A 152 21.64 9.33 0.12
C THR A 152 22.96 9.04 -0.61
N THR A 153 23.55 10.00 -1.33
CA THR A 153 24.79 9.77 -2.12
C THR A 153 25.90 10.76 -1.77
N LYS A 154 25.75 11.51 -0.67
CA LYS A 154 26.80 12.39 -0.15
C LYS A 154 27.88 11.56 0.56
N GLY A 155 28.58 10.76 -0.22
CA GLY A 155 29.73 9.98 0.21
C GLY A 155 31.04 10.64 -0.20
N ILE A 156 32.15 10.04 0.23
CA ILE A 156 33.54 10.44 -0.08
C ILE A 156 33.77 10.84 -1.55
N VAL A 157 33.01 10.25 -2.47
CA VAL A 157 33.12 10.49 -3.91
C VAL A 157 32.61 11.88 -4.32
N THR A 158 31.49 12.36 -3.77
CA THR A 158 30.97 13.70 -4.09
C THR A 158 31.83 14.79 -3.46
N ASP A 159 32.44 14.55 -2.31
CA ASP A 159 33.34 15.52 -1.65
C ASP A 159 34.59 15.79 -2.50
N ALA A 160 35.12 14.76 -3.16
CA ALA A 160 36.25 14.93 -4.09
C ALA A 160 35.85 15.75 -5.32
N VAL A 161 34.62 15.60 -5.82
CA VAL A 161 34.08 16.44 -6.90
C VAL A 161 33.84 17.87 -6.40
N ASP A 162 33.26 18.05 -5.22
CA ASP A 162 33.04 19.36 -4.61
C ASP A 162 34.35 20.11 -4.42
N GLU A 163 35.38 19.46 -3.87
CA GLU A 163 36.72 20.03 -3.70
C GLU A 163 37.33 20.41 -5.06
N LEU A 164 37.21 19.54 -6.06
CA LEU A 164 37.74 19.78 -7.39
C LEU A 164 37.12 21.03 -8.04
N PHE A 165 35.84 21.31 -7.76
CA PHE A 165 35.09 22.43 -8.32
C PHE A 165 34.92 23.63 -7.37
N ALA A 166 35.47 23.56 -6.16
CA ALA A 166 35.54 24.67 -5.20
C ALA A 166 36.66 25.68 -5.55
N SER A 167 37.63 25.29 -6.39
CA SER A 167 38.72 26.16 -6.80
C SER A 167 38.21 27.41 -7.56
N PRO A 168 38.78 28.61 -7.30
CA PRO A 168 38.48 29.83 -8.06
C PRO A 168 38.67 29.66 -9.58
N ASP A 169 39.65 28.85 -10.00
CA ASP A 169 39.91 28.56 -11.43
C ASP A 169 38.75 27.82 -12.11
N ARG A 170 37.82 27.27 -11.34
CA ARG A 170 36.59 26.62 -11.81
C ARG A 170 35.33 27.40 -11.45
N HIS A 171 35.48 28.72 -11.22
CA HIS A 171 34.42 29.65 -10.83
C HIS A 171 33.77 29.34 -9.47
N GLY A 172 34.42 28.52 -8.62
CA GLY A 172 33.91 28.17 -7.30
C GLY A 172 32.47 27.62 -7.31
N VAL A 173 32.09 26.88 -8.36
CA VAL A 173 30.70 26.44 -8.55
C VAL A 173 30.21 25.49 -7.46
N ALA A 174 31.12 24.82 -6.75
CA ALA A 174 30.79 24.01 -5.58
C ALA A 174 30.72 24.84 -4.27
N SER A 175 31.40 25.98 -4.20
CA SER A 175 31.49 26.80 -2.98
C SER A 175 30.17 27.47 -2.58
N THR A 176 29.24 27.65 -3.52
CA THR A 176 27.88 28.14 -3.23
C THR A 176 27.03 27.16 -2.41
N ARG A 177 27.53 25.94 -2.16
CA ARG A 177 26.82 24.87 -1.44
C ARG A 177 27.21 24.76 0.04
N SER A 178 28.25 25.46 0.50
CA SER A 178 28.93 25.13 1.77
C SER A 178 28.62 26.06 2.97
N HIS A 179 27.73 27.04 2.86
CA HIS A 179 27.37 27.95 3.97
C HIS A 179 25.93 28.47 3.80
N PRO A 180 25.03 28.33 4.80
CA PRO A 180 25.19 29.03 6.08
C PRO A 180 24.57 28.27 7.29
N GLN A 181 25.28 27.35 7.96
CA GLN A 181 24.76 26.82 9.24
C GLN A 181 25.83 26.11 10.09
N GLN A 182 26.92 26.80 10.43
CA GLN A 182 27.86 26.24 11.42
C GLN A 182 28.61 27.32 12.20
N GLU A 183 27.88 28.20 12.89
CA GLU A 183 28.40 28.90 14.07
C GLU A 183 27.31 28.94 15.13
N GLN A 184 27.21 27.86 15.90
CA GLN A 184 26.89 27.78 17.33
C GLN A 184 26.46 26.34 17.68
N GLN A 185 27.38 25.56 18.24
CA GLN A 185 27.02 24.47 19.13
C GLN A 185 27.89 24.58 20.40
N PRO A 186 27.28 24.62 21.60
CA PRO A 186 28.01 24.59 22.86
C PRO A 186 28.44 23.16 23.21
N HIS A 187 29.61 23.05 23.82
CA HIS A 187 30.15 21.83 24.42
C HIS A 187 29.19 21.25 25.47
N CYS A 188 28.78 19.99 25.27
CA CYS A 188 28.40 19.09 26.36
C CYS A 188 29.31 17.85 26.36
N GLN A 189 30.06 17.73 27.45
CA GLN A 189 30.75 16.55 28.02
C GLN A 189 29.77 15.39 28.27
N GLU A 190 30.10 14.13 28.57
CA GLU A 190 31.29 13.27 28.69
C GLU A 190 30.72 11.86 28.93
N GLY A 191 31.41 10.78 28.51
CA GLY A 191 31.29 9.47 29.19
C GLY A 191 30.67 8.27 28.46
N ARG A 192 30.42 8.32 27.14
CA ARG A 192 30.26 7.09 26.33
C ARG A 192 31.28 7.11 25.20
N GLN A 193 32.10 6.07 25.09
CA GLN A 193 32.89 5.82 23.88
C GLN A 193 31.91 5.52 22.73
N GLU A 194 31.37 6.57 22.12
CA GLU A 194 30.61 6.45 20.89
C GLU A 194 31.57 6.09 19.76
N HIS A 195 31.13 5.19 18.88
CA HIS A 195 31.94 4.73 17.75
C HIS A 195 32.39 5.95 16.92
N PRO A 196 33.65 6.00 16.42
CA PRO A 196 34.15 7.13 15.66
C PRO A 196 33.29 7.51 14.45
N LEU A 197 32.41 6.63 13.96
CA LEU A 197 31.47 6.89 12.87
C LEU A 197 30.03 7.23 13.32
N ALA A 198 29.69 7.10 14.59
CA ALA A 198 28.32 7.31 15.09
C ALA A 198 27.82 8.74 14.81
N HIS A 199 28.71 9.73 14.90
CA HIS A 199 28.42 11.14 14.62
C HIS A 199 28.02 11.40 13.16
N LEU A 200 28.36 10.52 12.21
CA LEU A 200 27.90 10.64 10.82
C LEU A 200 26.40 10.35 10.69
N PHE A 201 25.82 9.59 11.62
CA PHE A 201 24.44 9.08 11.56
C PHE A 201 23.53 9.63 12.67
N ALA A 202 24.05 10.45 13.59
CA ALA A 202 23.38 10.74 14.86
C ALA A 202 22.23 11.76 14.79
N GLU A 203 22.19 12.70 13.82
CA GLU A 203 21.34 13.90 14.02
C GLU A 203 20.56 14.41 12.81
N ASP A 204 20.71 13.86 11.60
CA ASP A 204 20.05 14.44 10.44
C ASP A 204 19.51 13.36 9.51
N ARG A 205 18.19 13.40 9.21
CA ARG A 205 17.48 12.51 8.25
C ARG A 205 18.22 12.40 6.91
N CYS A 206 18.97 13.45 6.65
CA CYS A 206 19.86 13.73 5.56
C CYS A 206 21.12 12.84 5.45
N ARG A 207 21.61 12.21 6.52
CA ARG A 207 22.90 11.50 6.44
C ARG A 207 22.80 9.99 6.52
N THR A 208 21.61 9.46 6.81
CA THR A 208 21.42 8.02 6.92
C THR A 208 21.15 7.45 5.52
N PRO A 209 22.00 6.54 5.01
CA PRO A 209 21.75 5.89 3.72
C PRO A 209 20.43 5.13 3.75
N ASP A 210 19.84 4.86 2.57
CA ASP A 210 18.65 4.01 2.46
C ASP A 210 18.90 2.65 3.14
N ILE A 211 17.83 1.95 3.54
CA ILE A 211 17.98 0.74 4.35
C ILE A 211 18.69 -0.38 3.59
N SER A 212 18.55 -0.42 2.26
CA SER A 212 19.26 -1.39 1.42
C SER A 212 20.77 -1.15 1.44
N THR A 213 21.19 0.10 1.28
CA THR A 213 22.58 0.54 1.39
C THR A 213 23.10 0.33 2.81
N THR A 214 22.30 0.62 3.83
CA THR A 214 22.62 0.36 5.25
C THR A 214 22.91 -1.13 5.48
N LEU A 215 22.03 -2.01 4.97
CA LEU A 215 22.20 -3.45 5.05
C LEU A 215 23.49 -3.93 4.34
N GLN A 216 23.75 -3.41 3.13
CA GLN A 216 24.96 -3.74 2.37
C GLN A 216 26.24 -3.30 3.10
N LEU A 217 26.26 -2.07 3.64
CA LEU A 217 27.40 -1.55 4.38
C LEU A 217 27.68 -2.33 5.67
N ARG A 218 26.63 -2.72 6.42
CA ARG A 218 26.76 -3.56 7.63
C ARG A 218 27.23 -4.99 7.31
N ALA A 219 26.90 -5.50 6.12
CA ALA A 219 27.41 -6.78 5.66
C ALA A 219 28.89 -6.70 5.27
N ALA A 220 29.32 -5.58 4.67
CA ALA A 220 30.68 -5.37 4.18
C ALA A 220 31.70 -5.00 5.27
N SER A 221 31.28 -4.35 6.37
CA SER A 221 32.18 -3.87 7.42
C SER A 221 31.64 -4.05 8.84
N ARG A 222 32.49 -4.60 9.72
CA ARG A 222 32.20 -4.72 11.16
C ARG A 222 32.13 -3.34 11.84
N ASP A 223 33.04 -2.44 11.50
CA ASP A 223 33.09 -1.09 12.08
C ASP A 223 31.83 -0.27 11.73
N ILE A 224 31.24 -0.50 10.54
CA ILE A 224 29.97 0.13 10.17
C ILE A 224 28.78 -0.54 10.89
N ARG A 225 28.85 -1.85 11.09
CA ARG A 225 27.83 -2.60 11.85
C ARG A 225 27.68 -2.06 13.27
N ASP A 226 28.79 -1.72 13.90
CA ASP A 226 28.83 -1.19 15.27
C ASP A 226 28.48 0.31 15.32
N ALA A 227 28.51 1.01 14.18
CA ALA A 227 28.16 2.43 14.08
C ALA A 227 26.66 2.72 14.11
N PHE A 228 25.79 1.75 13.77
CA PHE A 228 24.33 1.89 13.81
C PHE A 228 23.80 1.32 15.14
N SER A 229 23.61 2.20 16.12
CA SER A 229 23.06 1.81 17.41
C SER A 229 21.57 1.45 17.30
N SER A 230 21.07 0.64 18.24
CA SER A 230 19.63 0.32 18.30
C SER A 230 18.79 1.59 18.45
N ASP A 231 19.28 2.60 19.18
CA ASP A 231 18.55 3.85 19.40
C ASP A 231 18.42 4.67 18.11
N GLN A 232 19.48 4.70 17.29
CA GLN A 232 19.42 5.33 15.96
C GLN A 232 18.43 4.63 15.04
N LEU A 233 18.39 3.29 15.04
CA LEU A 233 17.45 2.53 14.23
C LEU A 233 16.00 2.68 14.72
N ARG A 234 15.76 2.76 16.03
CA ARG A 234 14.41 3.05 16.58
C ARG A 234 13.95 4.45 16.20
N SER A 235 14.85 5.45 16.29
CA SER A 235 14.55 6.81 15.83
C SER A 235 14.20 6.82 14.34
N ARG A 236 14.97 6.13 13.50
CA ARG A 236 14.70 5.96 12.08
C ARG A 236 13.36 5.27 11.80
N LEU A 237 13.05 4.20 12.53
CA LEU A 237 11.79 3.48 12.44
C LEU A 237 10.60 4.39 12.75
N ASN A 238 10.65 5.11 13.88
CA ASN A 238 9.60 6.06 14.26
C ASN A 238 9.38 7.15 13.21
N ASN A 239 10.46 7.67 12.64
CA ASN A 239 10.39 8.63 11.54
C ASN A 239 9.75 8.02 10.28
N SER A 240 10.09 6.77 9.94
CA SER A 240 9.55 6.07 8.77
C SER A 240 8.05 5.82 8.90
N LEU A 241 7.60 5.44 10.11
CA LEU A 241 6.19 5.26 10.41
C LEU A 241 5.41 6.56 10.42
N SER A 242 6.06 7.68 10.73
CA SER A 242 5.45 9.02 10.82
C SER A 242 5.71 9.88 9.57
N ARG A 243 6.11 9.25 8.46
CA ARG A 243 6.47 9.96 7.23
C ARG A 243 5.23 10.65 6.65
N ASP A 244 5.30 11.97 6.44
CA ASP A 244 4.18 12.77 5.94
C ASP A 244 3.57 12.17 4.67
N GLY A 245 2.26 11.91 4.70
CA GLY A 245 1.46 11.42 3.58
C GLY A 245 1.58 9.91 3.26
N ASP A 246 2.66 9.23 3.68
CA ASP A 246 2.93 7.83 3.32
C ASP A 246 3.06 6.88 4.53
N GLY A 247 3.37 7.40 5.71
CA GLY A 247 3.64 6.64 6.93
C GLY A 247 2.36 6.25 7.67
N ILE A 248 2.31 5.05 8.25
CA ILE A 248 1.10 4.54 8.91
C ILE A 248 0.61 5.41 10.07
N ASN A 249 1.52 6.12 10.75
CA ASN A 249 1.21 7.06 11.82
C ASN A 249 1.08 8.48 11.27
N THR A 250 0.08 9.21 11.74
CA THR A 250 -0.08 10.65 11.48
C THR A 250 0.25 11.45 12.74
N PRO A 251 0.49 12.77 12.63
CA PRO A 251 0.68 13.61 13.83
C PRO A 251 -0.48 13.53 14.83
N GLN A 252 -1.69 13.21 14.37
CA GLN A 252 -2.89 13.10 15.19
C GLN A 252 -3.16 11.67 15.69
N LEU A 253 -2.63 10.64 15.00
CA LEU A 253 -3.00 9.26 15.27
C LEU A 253 -1.81 8.31 15.14
N GLN A 254 -1.44 7.68 16.25
CA GLN A 254 -0.48 6.59 16.28
C GLN A 254 -1.22 5.26 16.14
N LEU A 255 -0.99 4.56 15.04
CA LEU A 255 -1.59 3.25 14.78
C LEU A 255 -0.65 2.10 15.11
N VAL A 256 0.63 2.22 14.75
CA VAL A 256 1.61 1.15 14.87
C VAL A 256 2.83 1.64 15.64
N GLN A 257 3.23 0.82 16.61
CA GLN A 257 4.49 0.90 17.31
C GLN A 257 5.21 -0.44 17.22
N PHE A 258 6.52 -0.43 17.44
CA PHE A 258 7.32 -1.64 17.51
C PHE A 258 7.87 -1.81 18.91
N ASP A 259 7.96 -3.06 19.33
CA ASP A 259 8.38 -3.42 20.68
C ASP A 259 9.78 -2.82 20.97
N PRO A 260 9.96 -2.06 22.06
CA PRO A 260 11.27 -1.51 22.41
C PRO A 260 12.30 -2.62 22.67
N SER A 261 11.89 -3.85 22.98
CA SER A 261 12.77 -5.00 23.22
C SER A 261 13.31 -5.67 21.95
N LEU A 262 12.92 -5.23 20.75
CA LEU A 262 13.41 -5.81 19.50
C LEU A 262 14.94 -5.85 19.45
N GLY A 263 15.46 -7.03 19.14
CA GLY A 263 16.87 -7.25 18.85
C GLY A 263 17.30 -6.49 17.60
N MET A 264 18.62 -6.35 17.43
CA MET A 264 19.18 -5.62 16.29
C MET A 264 18.73 -6.20 14.93
N GLY A 265 18.59 -7.52 14.83
CA GLY A 265 18.14 -8.18 13.59
C GLY A 265 16.70 -7.87 13.26
N GLU A 266 15.80 -8.03 14.24
CA GLU A 266 14.38 -7.72 14.09
C GLU A 266 14.14 -6.23 13.86
N LEU A 267 14.89 -5.36 14.54
CA LEU A 267 14.79 -3.92 14.37
C LEU A 267 15.19 -3.48 12.95
N MET A 268 16.23 -4.07 12.37
CA MET A 268 16.59 -3.84 10.97
C MET A 268 15.49 -4.31 10.01
N ALA A 269 14.87 -5.46 10.29
CA ALA A 269 13.75 -5.96 9.50
C ALA A 269 12.52 -5.04 9.62
N ALA A 270 12.22 -4.52 10.82
CA ALA A 270 11.16 -3.55 11.07
C ALA A 270 11.38 -2.25 10.29
N VAL A 271 12.60 -1.69 10.31
CA VAL A 271 12.96 -0.51 9.51
C VAL A 271 12.78 -0.81 8.02
N TRP A 272 13.22 -1.98 7.55
CA TRP A 272 13.03 -2.37 6.16
C TRP A 272 11.54 -2.48 5.78
N ILE A 273 10.71 -3.12 6.61
CA ILE A 273 9.25 -3.22 6.40
C ILE A 273 8.60 -1.83 6.37
N ALA A 274 9.02 -0.91 7.23
CA ALA A 274 8.47 0.45 7.28
C ALA A 274 8.88 1.33 6.08
N GLU A 275 10.10 1.16 5.56
CA GLU A 275 10.63 2.00 4.47
C GLU A 275 10.40 1.40 3.07
N GLU A 276 10.67 0.11 2.92
CA GLU A 276 10.68 -0.60 1.63
C GLU A 276 9.47 -1.54 1.48
N GLY A 277 8.76 -1.84 2.57
CA GLY A 277 7.48 -2.54 2.53
C GLY A 277 6.36 -1.73 1.86
N GLY A 278 6.66 -0.54 1.34
CA GLY A 278 5.76 0.33 0.60
C GLY A 278 4.86 1.17 1.49
N ARG A 279 3.92 1.88 0.85
CA ARG A 279 2.91 2.69 1.55
C ARG A 279 2.03 1.82 2.44
N TRP A 280 1.45 2.41 3.49
CA TRP A 280 0.61 1.68 4.45
C TRP A 280 -0.85 2.13 4.44
N ASP A 281 -1.29 2.92 3.45
CA ASP A 281 -2.59 3.59 3.50
C ASP A 281 -3.78 2.62 3.60
N GLU A 282 -3.78 1.51 2.86
CA GLU A 282 -4.87 0.54 2.92
C GLU A 282 -4.92 -0.18 4.28
N THR A 283 -3.74 -0.56 4.80
CA THR A 283 -3.62 -1.18 6.12
C THR A 283 -3.95 -0.19 7.24
N ARG A 284 -3.60 1.09 7.08
CA ARG A 284 -3.98 2.20 7.98
C ARG A 284 -5.49 2.28 8.10
N GLU A 285 -6.20 2.32 6.96
CA GLU A 285 -7.66 2.36 6.93
C GLU A 285 -8.30 1.12 7.58
N VAL A 286 -7.74 -0.07 7.36
CA VAL A 286 -8.23 -1.31 8.01
C VAL A 286 -8.10 -1.23 9.54
N LEU A 287 -6.95 -0.77 10.05
CA LEU A 287 -6.73 -0.66 11.50
C LEU A 287 -7.61 0.42 12.16
N GLN A 288 -7.80 1.56 11.48
CA GLN A 288 -8.72 2.59 11.93
C GLN A 288 -10.15 2.07 12.00
N TRP A 289 -10.58 1.37 10.96
CA TRP A 289 -11.90 0.76 10.90
C TRP A 289 -12.10 -0.31 11.98
N ALA A 290 -11.11 -1.19 12.17
CA ALA A 290 -11.13 -2.19 13.24
C ALA A 290 -11.26 -1.53 14.62
N SER A 291 -10.54 -0.44 14.87
CA SER A 291 -10.62 0.28 16.14
C SER A 291 -11.97 0.94 16.36
N GLN A 292 -12.55 1.53 15.32
CA GLN A 292 -13.89 2.10 15.37
C GLN A 292 -14.96 1.03 15.69
N CYS A 293 -14.79 -0.19 15.19
CA CYS A 293 -15.66 -1.33 15.48
C CYS A 293 -15.34 -2.04 16.81
N GLY A 294 -14.45 -1.48 17.65
CA GLY A 294 -14.04 -2.10 18.91
C GLY A 294 -13.21 -3.39 18.76
N CYS A 295 -12.81 -3.75 17.53
CA CYS A 295 -12.04 -4.97 17.23
C CYS A 295 -10.52 -4.76 17.33
N CYS A 296 -10.05 -3.55 17.62
CA CYS A 296 -8.61 -3.26 17.71
C CYS A 296 -8.34 -2.13 18.69
N ILE A 297 -7.34 -2.32 19.56
CA ILE A 297 -6.85 -1.28 20.47
C ILE A 297 -5.60 -0.64 19.85
N LEU A 298 -5.65 0.67 19.62
CA LEU A 298 -4.57 1.43 19.02
C LEU A 298 -3.80 2.23 20.09
N PRO A 299 -2.47 2.43 19.93
CA PRO A 299 -1.61 1.84 18.88
C PRO A 299 -1.35 0.35 19.11
N ILE A 300 -1.20 -0.43 18.03
CA ILE A 300 -0.75 -1.82 18.11
C ILE A 300 0.78 -1.87 18.31
N ASN A 301 1.26 -2.81 19.12
CA ASN A 301 2.67 -2.99 19.40
C ASN A 301 3.20 -4.26 18.74
N LEU A 302 3.93 -4.12 17.64
CA LEU A 302 4.49 -5.22 16.85
C LEU A 302 5.72 -5.82 17.53
N THR A 303 5.68 -7.14 17.75
CA THR A 303 6.74 -7.92 18.38
C THR A 303 7.66 -8.57 17.36
N ALA A 304 8.69 -9.26 17.85
CA ALA A 304 9.60 -10.06 17.02
C ALA A 304 8.85 -11.13 16.20
N ASP A 305 7.78 -11.70 16.75
CA ASP A 305 7.01 -12.76 16.09
C ASP A 305 6.24 -12.23 14.88
N ASP A 306 5.71 -11.00 14.96
CA ASP A 306 5.05 -10.35 13.81
C ASP A 306 5.99 -10.17 12.64
N ILE A 307 7.20 -9.69 12.94
CA ILE A 307 8.24 -9.45 11.94
C ILE A 307 8.68 -10.78 11.32
N LYS A 308 8.76 -11.84 12.13
CA LYS A 308 9.15 -13.21 11.71
C LYS A 308 8.07 -13.96 10.95
N THR A 309 6.85 -13.42 10.86
CA THR A 309 5.79 -13.97 10.00
C THR A 309 6.27 -14.18 8.58
N HIS A 310 7.18 -13.33 8.10
CA HIS A 310 7.89 -13.53 6.84
C HIS A 310 9.32 -14.01 7.11
N ALA A 311 9.68 -15.19 6.62
CA ALA A 311 10.98 -15.79 6.87
C ALA A 311 12.17 -14.95 6.39
N ASN A 312 11.96 -14.13 5.36
CA ASN A 312 12.96 -13.21 4.81
C ASN A 312 12.30 -12.14 3.91
N LYS A 313 13.12 -11.20 3.43
CA LYS A 313 12.73 -10.15 2.48
C LYS A 313 12.02 -10.71 1.24
N THR A 314 12.57 -11.75 0.62
CA THR A 314 11.99 -12.37 -0.58
C THR A 314 10.61 -12.97 -0.31
N ALA A 315 10.40 -13.55 0.88
CA ALA A 315 9.11 -14.08 1.29
C ALA A 315 8.06 -12.96 1.43
N TYR A 316 8.45 -11.82 2.01
CA TYR A 316 7.59 -10.62 2.10
C TYR A 316 7.24 -10.09 0.69
N GLU A 317 8.24 -9.92 -0.18
CA GLU A 317 8.05 -9.41 -1.55
C GLU A 317 7.32 -10.37 -2.49
N SER A 318 7.25 -11.66 -2.13
CA SER A 318 6.60 -12.69 -2.97
C SER A 318 5.08 -12.65 -2.96
N VAL A 319 4.46 -11.88 -2.05
CA VAL A 319 3.01 -11.69 -1.99
C VAL A 319 2.64 -10.23 -2.24
N ALA A 320 1.35 -9.96 -2.46
CA ALA A 320 0.89 -8.59 -2.60
C ALA A 320 1.19 -7.80 -1.31
N ARG A 321 1.63 -6.55 -1.45
CA ARG A 321 2.05 -5.70 -0.33
C ARG A 321 1.03 -5.67 0.81
N VAL A 322 -0.24 -5.35 0.51
CA VAL A 322 -1.27 -5.23 1.54
C VAL A 322 -1.50 -6.56 2.25
N LEU A 323 -1.43 -7.68 1.53
CA LEU A 323 -1.48 -9.02 2.13
C LEU A 323 -0.30 -9.25 3.08
N ALA A 324 0.93 -8.91 2.66
CA ALA A 324 2.11 -9.03 3.51
C ALA A 324 1.98 -8.18 4.79
N GLN A 325 1.46 -6.97 4.68
CA GLN A 325 1.23 -6.05 5.80
C GLN A 325 0.15 -6.59 6.75
N LEU A 326 -0.98 -7.08 6.24
CA LEU A 326 -2.04 -7.68 7.05
C LEU A 326 -1.62 -9.00 7.70
N MET A 327 -0.69 -9.76 7.12
CA MET A 327 -0.09 -10.90 7.82
C MET A 327 0.70 -10.47 9.07
N VAL A 328 1.29 -9.27 9.06
CA VAL A 328 2.05 -8.72 10.19
C VAL A 328 1.10 -8.11 11.24
N VAL A 329 0.09 -7.34 10.82
CA VAL A 329 -0.76 -6.58 11.77
C VAL A 329 -2.10 -7.24 12.09
N GLY A 330 -2.56 -8.17 11.27
CA GLY A 330 -3.94 -8.68 11.33
C GLY A 330 -4.27 -9.44 12.62
N ARG A 331 -3.27 -10.05 13.27
CA ARG A 331 -3.46 -10.75 14.55
C ARG A 331 -3.85 -9.81 15.71
N TYR A 332 -3.73 -8.49 15.54
CA TYR A 332 -4.14 -7.50 16.53
C TYR A 332 -5.59 -7.04 16.35
N ILE A 333 -6.24 -7.47 15.27
CA ILE A 333 -7.68 -7.28 15.07
C ILE A 333 -8.35 -8.50 15.71
N ASP A 334 -8.81 -8.30 16.95
CA ASP A 334 -9.44 -9.29 17.80
C ASP A 334 -10.96 -9.11 17.77
N PHE A 335 -11.66 -10.17 17.39
CA PHE A 335 -13.11 -10.14 17.29
C PHE A 335 -13.80 -10.40 18.64
N GLY A 336 -13.05 -10.73 19.70
CA GLY A 336 -13.59 -10.91 21.05
C GLY A 336 -14.25 -12.28 21.32
N ASP A 337 -14.49 -13.08 20.28
CA ASP A 337 -14.94 -14.48 20.37
C ASP A 337 -13.77 -15.49 20.38
N GLY A 338 -12.55 -15.00 20.62
CA GLY A 338 -11.31 -15.78 20.56
C GLY A 338 -10.72 -15.90 19.15
N SER A 339 -11.39 -15.40 18.12
CA SER A 339 -10.87 -15.33 16.76
C SER A 339 -10.25 -13.97 16.44
N ARG A 340 -9.41 -13.93 15.40
CA ARG A 340 -8.64 -12.75 14.98
C ARG A 340 -8.57 -12.66 13.46
N LEU A 341 -8.27 -11.49 12.89
CA LEU A 341 -7.96 -11.37 11.46
C LEU A 341 -6.55 -11.90 11.14
N GLN A 342 -6.24 -13.11 11.56
CA GLN A 342 -4.95 -13.74 11.30
C GLN A 342 -4.94 -14.35 9.89
N ILE A 343 -3.89 -14.06 9.12
CA ILE A 343 -3.70 -14.59 7.77
C ILE A 343 -2.56 -15.60 7.79
N PHE A 344 -2.85 -16.83 7.41
CA PHE A 344 -1.92 -17.95 7.35
C PHE A 344 -1.47 -18.17 5.92
N ARG A 345 -0.17 -18.37 5.72
CA ARG A 345 0.40 -18.72 4.41
C ARG A 345 1.12 -20.05 4.51
N HIS A 346 0.77 -20.95 3.60
CA HIS A 346 1.36 -22.27 3.51
C HIS A 346 2.42 -22.35 2.40
N ALA A 347 3.30 -23.34 2.49
CA ALA A 347 4.39 -23.54 1.53
C ALA A 347 3.90 -23.84 0.11
N ASN A 348 2.68 -24.40 -0.02
CA ASN A 348 2.01 -24.66 -1.31
C ASN A 348 1.42 -23.38 -1.95
N GLY A 349 1.57 -22.22 -1.32
CA GLY A 349 0.98 -20.95 -1.78
C GLY A 349 -0.47 -20.74 -1.37
N GLU A 350 -1.09 -21.68 -0.65
CA GLU A 350 -2.40 -21.52 -0.05
C GLU A 350 -2.37 -20.43 1.02
N VAL A 351 -3.40 -19.59 1.01
CA VAL A 351 -3.61 -18.54 2.00
C VAL A 351 -4.94 -18.82 2.70
N ARG A 352 -4.97 -18.70 4.03
CA ARG A 352 -6.17 -18.81 4.85
C ARG A 352 -6.31 -17.60 5.76
N ALA A 353 -7.52 -17.30 6.21
CA ALA A 353 -7.76 -16.18 7.12
C ALA A 353 -8.72 -16.56 8.25
N ILE A 354 -8.63 -15.87 9.38
CA ILE A 354 -9.40 -16.14 10.61
C ILE A 354 -8.96 -17.43 11.33
N ARG A 355 -9.03 -18.57 10.64
CA ARG A 355 -8.60 -19.88 11.14
C ARG A 355 -7.71 -20.58 10.12
N ASP A 356 -6.75 -21.37 10.61
CA ASP A 356 -5.92 -22.20 9.74
C ASP A 356 -6.61 -23.53 9.38
N GLU A 357 -7.79 -23.42 8.76
CA GLU A 357 -8.62 -24.55 8.35
C GLU A 357 -8.95 -24.48 6.85
N PRO A 358 -9.14 -25.62 6.16
CA PRO A 358 -9.42 -25.64 4.72
C PRO A 358 -10.67 -24.82 4.30
N GLY A 359 -11.69 -24.74 5.16
CA GLY A 359 -12.89 -23.92 4.90
C GLY A 359 -12.64 -22.41 4.90
N PHE A 360 -11.48 -21.98 5.39
CA PHE A 360 -11.10 -20.58 5.56
C PHE A 360 -10.08 -20.11 4.52
N ARG A 361 -10.08 -20.76 3.35
CA ARG A 361 -9.16 -20.45 2.25
C ARG A 361 -9.52 -19.14 1.56
N LEU A 362 -8.48 -18.37 1.23
CA LEU A 362 -8.54 -17.19 0.38
C LEU A 362 -7.97 -17.52 -1.01
N GLU A 363 -8.74 -17.22 -2.05
CA GLU A 363 -8.24 -17.19 -3.42
C GLU A 363 -7.79 -15.76 -3.76
N VAL A 364 -6.48 -15.51 -3.63
CA VAL A 364 -5.89 -14.20 -3.94
C VAL A 364 -5.67 -14.09 -5.45
N LYS A 365 -6.14 -12.99 -6.06
CA LYS A 365 -6.16 -12.78 -7.52
C LYS A 365 -7.00 -13.85 -8.25
N PRO A 366 -8.27 -14.07 -7.87
CA PRO A 366 -9.12 -15.06 -8.51
C PRO A 366 -9.31 -14.74 -10.00
N PRO A 367 -9.59 -15.75 -10.84
CA PRO A 367 -10.02 -15.50 -12.21
C PRO A 367 -11.36 -14.76 -12.18
N LEU A 368 -11.40 -13.60 -12.85
CA LEU A 368 -12.59 -12.76 -12.97
C LEU A 368 -13.12 -12.83 -14.41
N PRO A 369 -14.46 -12.79 -14.61
CA PRO A 369 -15.06 -12.69 -15.93
C PRO A 369 -14.52 -11.50 -16.71
N ALA A 370 -14.48 -11.61 -18.04
CA ALA A 370 -14.04 -10.52 -18.90
C ALA A 370 -14.93 -9.29 -18.71
N GLY A 371 -14.30 -8.14 -18.50
CA GLY A 371 -15.01 -6.87 -18.32
C GLY A 371 -15.58 -6.67 -16.91
N HIS A 372 -15.32 -7.59 -15.97
CA HIS A 372 -15.67 -7.44 -14.56
C HIS A 372 -15.09 -6.13 -13.98
N LEU A 373 -15.86 -5.43 -13.13
CA LEU A 373 -15.47 -4.13 -12.58
C LEU A 373 -14.07 -4.18 -11.92
N TYR A 374 -13.84 -5.20 -11.10
CA TYR A 374 -12.56 -5.35 -10.38
C TYR A 374 -11.40 -5.70 -11.31
N GLN A 375 -11.65 -6.25 -12.49
CA GLN A 375 -10.59 -6.45 -13.49
C GLN A 375 -10.09 -5.09 -14.01
N ARG A 376 -11.00 -4.13 -14.22
CA ARG A 376 -10.68 -2.78 -14.74
C ARG A 376 -9.96 -1.91 -13.72
N HIS A 377 -10.25 -2.12 -12.44
CA HIS A 377 -9.74 -1.28 -11.33
C HIS A 377 -8.75 -2.01 -10.43
N ARG A 378 -8.21 -3.15 -10.86
CA ARG A 378 -7.31 -3.99 -10.06
C ARG A 378 -6.04 -3.25 -9.65
N LEU A 379 -5.75 -3.26 -8.35
CA LEU A 379 -4.46 -2.83 -7.80
C LEU A 379 -3.52 -4.04 -7.68
N GLN A 380 -2.29 -3.92 -8.17
CA GLN A 380 -1.33 -5.03 -8.12
C GLN A 380 -0.88 -5.35 -6.70
N HIS A 381 -0.74 -4.31 -5.88
CA HIS A 381 -0.28 -4.36 -4.50
C HIS A 381 -1.40 -4.68 -3.50
N ASP A 382 -2.66 -4.56 -3.93
CA ASP A 382 -3.88 -4.88 -3.18
C ASP A 382 -4.90 -5.57 -4.11
N PRO A 383 -4.66 -6.83 -4.50
CA PRO A 383 -5.46 -7.52 -5.51
C PRO A 383 -6.82 -8.00 -4.96
N PRO A 384 -7.81 -8.26 -5.85
CA PRO A 384 -9.07 -8.90 -5.48
C PRO A 384 -8.87 -10.24 -4.75
N VAL A 385 -9.78 -10.56 -3.84
CA VAL A 385 -9.79 -11.78 -3.04
C VAL A 385 -11.15 -12.43 -3.15
N ARG A 386 -11.19 -13.74 -3.38
CA ARG A 386 -12.42 -14.54 -3.26
C ARG A 386 -12.37 -15.41 -2.02
N SER A 387 -13.48 -15.45 -1.28
CA SER A 387 -13.61 -16.13 0.01
C SER A 387 -15.02 -16.66 0.23
N GLY A 388 -15.16 -17.79 0.93
CA GLY A 388 -16.45 -18.26 1.45
C GLY A 388 -16.63 -17.96 2.94
N ILE A 389 -15.72 -17.21 3.56
CA ILE A 389 -15.72 -16.94 5.00
C ILE A 389 -16.81 -15.92 5.32
N PHE A 390 -17.61 -16.20 6.35
CA PHE A 390 -18.61 -15.28 6.87
C PHE A 390 -18.76 -15.45 8.39
N TYR A 391 -19.28 -14.42 9.05
CA TYR A 391 -19.70 -14.51 10.45
C TYR A 391 -21.19 -14.82 10.49
N SER A 392 -21.59 -15.88 11.20
CA SER A 392 -23.01 -16.18 11.41
C SER A 392 -23.46 -15.56 12.73
N ASP A 393 -24.39 -14.63 12.64
CA ASP A 393 -25.11 -14.03 13.76
C ASP A 393 -25.92 -15.08 14.54
N VAL A 394 -26.62 -15.98 13.83
CA VAL A 394 -27.42 -17.07 14.44
C VAL A 394 -26.56 -17.99 15.30
N PHE A 395 -25.35 -18.31 14.86
CA PHE A 395 -24.46 -19.22 15.59
C PHE A 395 -23.39 -18.52 16.42
N GLY A 396 -23.30 -17.19 16.38
CA GLY A 396 -22.26 -16.40 17.03
C GLY A 396 -20.84 -16.87 16.71
N ARG A 397 -20.58 -17.32 15.47
CA ARG A 397 -19.27 -17.87 15.09
C ARG A 397 -18.96 -17.69 13.61
N TRP A 398 -17.67 -17.73 13.30
CA TRP A 398 -17.17 -17.82 11.93
C TRP A 398 -17.51 -19.17 11.28
N GLY A 399 -17.92 -19.10 10.02
CA GLY A 399 -18.22 -20.24 9.18
C GLY A 399 -17.66 -20.10 7.77
N SER A 400 -17.85 -21.16 6.98
CA SER A 400 -17.52 -21.20 5.56
C SER A 400 -18.78 -21.57 4.78
N SER A 401 -19.14 -20.74 3.81
CA SER A 401 -20.28 -20.95 2.92
C SER A 401 -19.82 -21.54 1.60
N GLY A 402 -20.68 -22.34 0.98
CA GLY A 402 -20.49 -22.75 -0.42
C GLY A 402 -20.62 -21.58 -1.40
N LEU A 403 -21.28 -20.48 -0.99
CA LEU A 403 -21.36 -19.25 -1.76
C LEU A 403 -20.09 -18.43 -1.52
N GLN A 404 -19.31 -18.26 -2.58
CA GLN A 404 -18.08 -17.47 -2.53
C GLN A 404 -18.38 -16.03 -2.88
N THR A 405 -17.93 -15.12 -2.04
CA THR A 405 -17.93 -13.68 -2.30
C THR A 405 -16.55 -13.26 -2.82
N THR A 406 -16.51 -12.27 -3.71
CA THR A 406 -15.27 -11.68 -4.22
C THR A 406 -15.18 -10.25 -3.75
N ASP A 407 -14.23 -9.93 -2.87
CA ASP A 407 -13.92 -8.56 -2.50
C ASP A 407 -13.00 -7.91 -3.55
N ALA A 408 -13.20 -6.62 -3.77
CA ALA A 408 -12.42 -5.86 -4.75
C ALA A 408 -10.91 -5.81 -4.43
N SER A 409 -10.53 -5.96 -3.15
CA SER A 409 -9.13 -6.16 -2.76
C SER A 409 -8.95 -6.82 -1.38
N VAL A 410 -7.70 -7.10 -1.00
CA VAL A 410 -7.34 -7.71 0.30
C VAL A 410 -7.72 -6.78 1.46
N SER A 411 -7.48 -5.47 1.32
CA SER A 411 -7.91 -4.52 2.35
C SER A 411 -9.43 -4.44 2.49
N LEU A 412 -10.18 -4.57 1.39
CA LEU A 412 -11.64 -4.56 1.41
C LEU A 412 -12.21 -5.85 1.99
N PHE A 413 -11.59 -7.00 1.72
CA PHE A 413 -11.87 -8.26 2.43
C PHE A 413 -11.71 -8.09 3.95
N ALA A 414 -10.60 -7.48 4.40
CA ALA A 414 -10.38 -7.23 5.83
C ALA A 414 -11.48 -6.34 6.44
N LYS A 415 -11.86 -5.25 5.77
CA LYS A 415 -12.95 -4.36 6.22
C LYS A 415 -14.30 -5.06 6.25
N HIS A 416 -14.58 -5.90 5.25
CA HIS A 416 -15.80 -6.70 5.16
C HIS A 416 -15.88 -7.72 6.32
N MET A 417 -14.79 -8.42 6.65
CA MET A 417 -14.77 -9.30 7.83
C MET A 417 -15.03 -8.55 9.12
N ILE A 418 -14.39 -7.38 9.32
CA ILE A 418 -14.64 -6.52 10.50
C ILE A 418 -16.12 -6.11 10.58
N LEU A 419 -16.70 -5.65 9.46
CA LEU A 419 -18.11 -5.24 9.45
C LEU A 419 -19.05 -6.41 9.69
N GLY A 420 -18.82 -7.57 9.06
CA GLY A 420 -19.66 -8.76 9.22
C GLY A 420 -19.69 -9.25 10.67
N HIS A 421 -18.54 -9.28 11.34
CA HIS A 421 -18.47 -9.57 12.78
C HIS A 421 -19.20 -8.50 13.60
N PHE A 422 -18.94 -7.22 13.35
CA PHE A 422 -19.56 -6.12 14.07
C PHE A 422 -21.09 -6.17 13.96
N TYR A 423 -21.62 -6.36 12.76
CA TYR A 423 -23.05 -6.49 12.50
C TYR A 423 -23.69 -7.66 13.25
N GLY A 424 -23.03 -8.82 13.28
CA GLY A 424 -23.56 -10.01 13.96
C GLY A 424 -23.43 -9.99 15.49
N THR A 425 -22.63 -9.08 16.06
CA THR A 425 -22.39 -9.00 17.52
C THR A 425 -22.97 -7.77 18.19
N HIS A 426 -23.37 -6.76 17.42
CA HIS A 426 -23.91 -5.51 17.94
C HIS A 426 -25.39 -5.39 17.57
N GLN A 427 -26.17 -4.80 18.48
CA GLN A 427 -27.53 -4.41 18.13
C GLN A 427 -27.47 -3.30 17.08
N THR A 428 -27.91 -3.64 15.88
CA THR A 428 -28.04 -2.70 14.77
C THR A 428 -29.51 -2.40 14.53
N ASN A 429 -29.78 -1.24 13.96
CA ASN A 429 -31.08 -0.87 13.45
C ASN A 429 -30.91 -0.45 12.01
N ASP A 430 -31.84 -0.84 11.17
CA ASP A 430 -31.77 -0.58 9.75
C ASP A 430 -33.11 -0.15 9.17
N THR A 431 -33.02 0.46 7.99
CA THR A 431 -34.14 0.69 7.11
C THR A 431 -33.71 0.36 5.69
N VAL A 432 -34.60 -0.25 4.92
CA VAL A 432 -34.33 -0.82 3.61
C VAL A 432 -35.29 -0.22 2.60
N ASN A 433 -34.77 0.16 1.43
CA ASN A 433 -35.58 0.65 0.34
C ASN A 433 -35.08 0.11 -1.01
N VAL A 434 -36.01 -0.22 -1.91
CA VAL A 434 -35.69 -0.63 -3.27
C VAL A 434 -35.91 0.58 -4.18
N LEU A 435 -34.82 1.11 -4.70
CA LEU A 435 -34.83 2.29 -5.57
C LEU A 435 -34.52 1.88 -7.00
N ASN A 436 -35.08 2.60 -7.97
CA ASN A 436 -34.59 2.48 -9.33
C ASN A 436 -33.13 2.99 -9.39
N ARG A 437 -32.26 2.23 -10.04
CA ARG A 437 -30.81 2.48 -10.12
C ARG A 437 -30.45 3.84 -10.69
N TYR A 438 -31.33 4.42 -11.51
CA TYR A 438 -31.12 5.68 -12.22
C TYR A 438 -31.71 6.90 -11.51
N VAL A 439 -32.39 6.73 -10.39
CA VAL A 439 -32.98 7.87 -9.66
C VAL A 439 -31.86 8.80 -9.14
N GLY A 440 -32.18 10.09 -8.98
CA GLY A 440 -31.22 11.09 -8.55
C GLY A 440 -30.13 11.37 -9.58
N GLY A 441 -30.47 11.27 -10.87
CA GLY A 441 -29.56 11.53 -11.98
C GLY A 441 -28.49 10.45 -12.20
N GLY A 442 -28.78 9.18 -11.85
CA GLY A 442 -27.84 8.07 -12.01
C GLY A 442 -26.73 8.03 -10.96
N ARG A 443 -26.90 8.70 -9.82
CA ARG A 443 -25.88 8.71 -8.77
C ARG A 443 -25.60 7.32 -8.18
N LEU A 444 -26.65 6.52 -7.97
CA LEU A 444 -26.51 5.14 -7.46
C LEU A 444 -25.79 4.26 -8.48
N ASP A 445 -26.15 4.36 -9.75
CA ASP A 445 -25.40 3.72 -10.85
C ASP A 445 -23.92 4.13 -10.85
N GLY A 446 -23.63 5.44 -10.71
CA GLY A 446 -22.27 5.95 -10.64
C GLY A 446 -21.49 5.35 -9.45
N LEU A 447 -22.12 5.20 -8.29
CA LEU A 447 -21.50 4.57 -7.13
C LEU A 447 -21.20 3.08 -7.37
N LEU A 448 -22.07 2.35 -8.07
CA LEU A 448 -21.86 0.93 -8.36
C LEU A 448 -20.86 0.69 -9.52
N THR A 449 -20.73 1.64 -10.44
CA THR A 449 -19.87 1.50 -11.63
C THR A 449 -18.50 2.17 -11.51
N GLN A 450 -18.31 3.10 -10.57
CA GLN A 450 -16.99 3.69 -10.30
C GLN A 450 -16.03 2.68 -9.66
N SER A 451 -14.74 3.01 -9.69
CA SER A 451 -13.71 2.19 -9.02
C SER A 451 -14.08 1.89 -7.56
N PRO A 452 -13.96 0.63 -7.12
CA PRO A 452 -14.19 0.26 -5.72
C PRO A 452 -13.14 0.88 -4.77
N HIS A 453 -12.00 1.34 -5.31
CA HIS A 453 -10.93 1.99 -4.55
C HIS A 453 -11.06 3.52 -4.51
N THR A 454 -12.04 4.10 -5.20
CA THR A 454 -12.27 5.54 -5.14
C THR A 454 -13.00 5.89 -3.85
N PRO A 455 -12.42 6.72 -2.97
CA PRO A 455 -13.11 7.22 -1.80
C PRO A 455 -14.36 7.99 -2.20
N VAL A 456 -15.46 7.77 -1.48
CA VAL A 456 -16.70 8.54 -1.69
C VAL A 456 -16.70 9.73 -0.75
N ALA A 457 -16.87 10.92 -1.32
CA ALA A 457 -16.84 12.17 -0.56
C ALA A 457 -17.80 12.11 0.65
N GLY A 458 -17.29 12.53 1.80
CA GLY A 458 -17.99 12.47 3.06
C GLY A 458 -17.82 11.14 3.80
N CYS A 459 -17.64 10.01 3.13
CA CYS A 459 -17.49 8.71 3.79
C CYS A 459 -16.13 8.54 4.45
N THR A 460 -16.10 7.95 5.64
CA THR A 460 -14.86 7.63 6.37
C THR A 460 -14.07 6.56 5.64
N THR A 461 -14.79 5.52 5.18
CA THR A 461 -14.23 4.46 4.36
C THR A 461 -15.31 3.87 3.46
N THR A 462 -14.89 3.21 2.39
CA THR A 462 -15.78 2.52 1.46
C THR A 462 -15.19 1.19 1.05
N PHE A 463 -16.05 0.22 0.77
CA PHE A 463 -15.63 -1.07 0.23
C PHE A 463 -16.74 -1.72 -0.59
N SER A 464 -16.35 -2.72 -1.37
CA SER A 464 -17.24 -3.38 -2.34
C SER A 464 -16.91 -4.87 -2.44
N CYS A 465 -17.95 -5.68 -2.59
CA CYS A 465 -17.87 -7.10 -2.91
C CYS A 465 -18.80 -7.46 -4.08
N ASP A 466 -18.54 -8.60 -4.72
CA ASP A 466 -19.31 -9.25 -5.78
C ASP A 466 -19.61 -8.40 -7.03
N GLY A 467 -18.92 -7.28 -7.20
CA GLY A 467 -19.12 -6.35 -8.32
C GLY A 467 -20.42 -5.55 -8.26
N GLY A 468 -21.41 -5.97 -7.47
CA GLY A 468 -22.72 -5.33 -7.32
C GLY A 468 -23.02 -4.79 -5.91
N VAL A 469 -22.08 -4.92 -4.97
CA VAL A 469 -22.26 -4.44 -3.60
C VAL A 469 -21.33 -3.27 -3.29
N ARG A 470 -21.85 -2.26 -2.58
CA ARG A 470 -21.04 -1.15 -2.05
C ARG A 470 -21.46 -0.74 -0.65
N PHE A 471 -20.47 -0.59 0.22
CA PHE A 471 -20.60 -0.11 1.59
C PHE A 471 -20.02 1.30 1.70
N LEU A 472 -20.78 2.20 2.30
CA LEU A 472 -20.42 3.60 2.53
C LEU A 472 -20.45 3.88 4.03
N VAL A 473 -19.30 3.86 4.70
CA VAL A 473 -19.25 4.07 6.14
C VAL A 473 -19.45 5.56 6.45
N LEU A 474 -20.49 5.82 7.24
CA LEU A 474 -20.94 7.16 7.56
C LEU A 474 -20.16 7.80 8.72
N THR A 475 -19.93 7.07 9.80
CA THR A 475 -19.27 7.66 10.96
C THR A 475 -17.75 7.45 10.94
N ASP A 476 -17.01 8.30 11.63
CA ASP A 476 -15.58 8.13 11.91
C ASP A 476 -15.36 7.89 13.41
N SER A 477 -14.09 7.86 13.84
CA SER A 477 -13.72 7.66 15.25
C SER A 477 -14.14 8.81 16.20
N SER A 478 -14.70 9.91 15.69
CA SER A 478 -15.25 10.98 16.54
C SER A 478 -16.69 10.72 16.99
N HIS A 479 -17.35 9.72 16.39
CA HIS A 479 -18.70 9.30 16.73
C HIS A 479 -18.65 8.12 17.71
N ASP A 480 -19.60 8.05 18.62
CA ASP A 480 -19.78 6.98 19.60
C ASP A 480 -20.61 5.80 19.06
N PHE A 481 -21.01 5.85 17.78
CA PHE A 481 -21.74 4.81 17.08
C PHE A 481 -21.21 4.59 15.66
N VAL A 482 -21.59 3.47 15.07
CA VAL A 482 -21.24 3.10 13.69
C VAL A 482 -22.49 3.20 12.84
N ALA A 483 -22.41 3.96 11.74
CA ALA A 483 -23.45 3.98 10.72
C ALA A 483 -22.86 3.79 9.33
N TRP A 484 -23.59 3.13 8.45
CA TRP A 484 -23.17 2.91 7.06
C TRP A 484 -24.38 2.74 6.14
N ILE A 485 -24.14 2.90 4.85
CA ILE A 485 -25.11 2.58 3.80
C ILE A 485 -24.58 1.38 3.02
N PHE A 486 -25.43 0.38 2.85
CA PHE A 486 -25.23 -0.76 1.97
C PHE A 486 -26.07 -0.58 0.71
N ILE A 487 -25.44 -0.77 -0.46
CA ILE A 487 -26.10 -0.70 -1.77
C ILE A 487 -25.86 -2.03 -2.45
N LEU A 488 -26.93 -2.71 -2.85
CA LEU A 488 -26.92 -3.98 -3.57
C LEU A 488 -27.64 -3.84 -4.90
N ASP A 489 -26.93 -4.12 -5.98
CA ASP A 489 -27.49 -4.25 -7.33
C ASP A 489 -28.32 -5.53 -7.45
N LEU A 490 -29.61 -5.40 -7.73
CA LEU A 490 -30.53 -6.54 -7.92
C LEU A 490 -30.54 -7.04 -9.38
N ALA A 491 -29.75 -6.43 -10.27
CA ALA A 491 -29.59 -6.78 -11.68
C ALA A 491 -30.86 -6.66 -12.56
N ASP A 492 -31.96 -6.14 -12.02
CA ASP A 492 -33.21 -5.83 -12.75
C ASP A 492 -33.39 -4.32 -13.02
N GLY A 493 -32.33 -3.54 -12.83
CA GLY A 493 -32.36 -2.08 -12.91
C GLY A 493 -32.81 -1.40 -11.62
N THR A 494 -33.05 -2.16 -10.55
CA THR A 494 -33.26 -1.64 -9.20
C THR A 494 -32.04 -1.92 -8.31
N VAL A 495 -31.95 -1.15 -7.23
CA VAL A 495 -30.92 -1.30 -6.20
C VAL A 495 -31.58 -1.32 -4.84
N ASN A 496 -31.16 -2.25 -4.01
CA ASN A 496 -31.53 -2.28 -2.61
C ASN A 496 -30.56 -1.36 -1.83
N VAL A 497 -31.10 -0.35 -1.17
CA VAL A 497 -30.38 0.60 -0.32
C VAL A 497 -30.80 0.35 1.12
N CYS A 498 -29.85 -0.08 1.94
CA CYS A 498 -30.03 -0.27 3.37
C CYS A 498 -29.19 0.74 4.15
N VAL A 499 -29.82 1.50 5.04
CA VAL A 499 -29.12 2.38 5.99
C VAL A 499 -29.09 1.67 7.33
N VAL A 500 -27.90 1.43 7.87
CA VAL A 500 -27.71 0.70 9.14
C VAL A 500 -27.00 1.58 10.15
N THR A 501 -27.40 1.48 11.42
CA THR A 501 -26.81 2.25 12.51
C THR A 501 -26.84 1.54 13.86
N THR A 502 -25.85 1.84 14.70
CA THR A 502 -25.85 1.54 16.14
C THR A 502 -26.12 2.79 16.99
N GLU A 503 -26.57 3.89 16.39
CA GLU A 503 -27.02 5.08 17.11
C GLU A 503 -28.11 4.69 18.10
N ALA A 504 -28.01 5.18 19.34
CA ALA A 504 -29.08 4.98 20.33
C ALA A 504 -30.34 5.73 19.88
N PRO A 505 -31.55 5.14 19.99
CA PRO A 505 -32.78 5.83 19.64
C PRO A 505 -32.93 7.16 20.38
N ALA A 506 -33.39 8.20 19.68
CA ALA A 506 -33.64 9.51 20.27
C ALA A 506 -34.56 9.40 21.49
N ALA A 507 -34.20 10.13 22.56
CA ALA A 507 -34.98 10.10 23.79
C ALA A 507 -36.43 10.53 23.52
N ARG A 508 -37.39 9.66 23.88
CA ARG A 508 -38.85 9.81 23.68
C ARG A 508 -39.38 9.46 22.28
N ALA A 509 -38.55 9.01 21.35
CA ALA A 509 -39.07 8.43 20.12
C ALA A 509 -39.80 7.10 20.45
N SER A 510 -40.99 6.90 19.88
CA SER A 510 -41.68 5.61 19.95
C SER A 510 -40.85 4.55 19.21
N LYS A 511 -41.02 3.27 19.57
CA LYS A 511 -40.48 2.16 18.77
C LYS A 511 -41.03 2.21 17.34
N ASP A 512 -42.26 2.69 17.18
CA ASP A 512 -42.95 2.83 15.89
C ASP A 512 -42.74 4.20 15.25
N ALA A 513 -41.89 5.07 15.83
CA ALA A 513 -41.57 6.33 15.20
C ALA A 513 -40.70 6.09 13.93
N PRO A 514 -40.83 6.95 12.91
CA PRO A 514 -39.98 6.98 11.73
C PRO A 514 -38.50 6.74 11.99
N PHE A 515 -37.79 6.05 11.08
CA PHE A 515 -36.35 5.82 11.23
C PHE A 515 -35.58 7.13 11.45
N LYS A 516 -35.95 8.19 10.72
CA LYS A 516 -35.35 9.52 10.82
C LYS A 516 -35.55 10.20 12.17
N ASP A 517 -36.66 9.93 12.83
CA ASP A 517 -37.01 10.50 14.13
C ASP A 517 -36.34 9.69 15.26
N ARG A 518 -36.16 8.38 15.06
CA ARG A 518 -35.42 7.51 15.97
C ARG A 518 -33.90 7.71 15.89
N TYR A 519 -33.34 7.93 14.70
CA TYR A 519 -31.90 8.01 14.45
C TYR A 519 -31.51 9.28 13.68
N PRO A 520 -31.67 10.45 14.32
CA PRO A 520 -31.53 11.74 13.64
C PRO A 520 -30.09 12.01 13.17
N VAL A 521 -29.06 11.56 13.89
CA VAL A 521 -27.66 11.83 13.51
C VAL A 521 -27.28 11.01 12.29
N THR A 522 -27.63 9.72 12.28
CA THR A 522 -27.46 8.82 11.13
C THR A 522 -28.14 9.39 9.90
N THR A 523 -29.39 9.83 10.06
CA THR A 523 -30.17 10.40 8.96
C THR A 523 -29.54 11.67 8.43
N GLN A 524 -29.09 12.56 9.32
CA GLN A 524 -28.39 13.77 8.90
C GLN A 524 -27.11 13.47 8.11
N LEU A 525 -26.33 12.48 8.55
CA LEU A 525 -25.11 12.05 7.85
C LEU A 525 -25.42 11.44 6.48
N ALA A 526 -26.48 10.63 6.38
CA ALA A 526 -26.92 10.04 5.12
C ALA A 526 -27.40 11.12 4.13
N VAL A 527 -28.28 12.03 4.58
CA VAL A 527 -28.83 13.13 3.76
C VAL A 527 -27.74 14.08 3.28
N TRP A 528 -26.87 14.55 4.17
CA TRP A 528 -25.79 15.46 3.82
C TRP A 528 -24.91 14.90 2.71
N ARG A 529 -24.62 13.59 2.77
CA ARG A 529 -23.71 12.94 1.82
C ARG A 529 -24.39 12.58 0.53
N TRP A 530 -25.67 12.22 0.55
CA TRP A 530 -26.43 11.88 -0.64
C TRP A 530 -26.97 13.08 -1.41
N GLY A 531 -26.77 14.30 -0.89
CA GLY A 531 -27.27 15.51 -1.50
C GLY A 531 -28.80 15.56 -1.38
N GLU A 532 -29.35 16.76 -1.53
CA GLU A 532 -30.78 17.01 -1.40
C GLU A 532 -31.55 16.32 -2.53
N TRP A 533 -31.90 15.04 -2.34
CA TRP A 533 -32.83 14.26 -3.18
C TRP A 533 -34.24 14.87 -3.22
N ARG A 534 -34.50 15.94 -2.46
CA ARG A 534 -35.82 16.55 -2.29
C ARG A 534 -36.37 17.28 -3.52
N HIS A 535 -35.62 17.48 -4.60
CA HIS A 535 -36.03 18.45 -5.62
C HIS A 535 -35.98 18.02 -7.10
N SER A 536 -35.68 16.76 -7.45
CA SER A 536 -35.61 16.42 -8.87
C SER A 536 -36.96 16.12 -9.51
N ASP A 537 -37.88 15.48 -8.78
CA ASP A 537 -39.09 14.95 -9.40
C ASP A 537 -40.27 15.43 -8.57
N GLY A 538 -41.16 16.26 -9.14
CA GLY A 538 -42.33 16.83 -8.46
C GLY A 538 -43.39 15.80 -8.00
N HIS A 539 -43.00 14.56 -7.76
CA HIS A 539 -43.76 13.50 -7.11
C HIS A 539 -43.16 13.31 -5.72
N GLY A 540 -43.93 13.68 -4.69
CA GLY A 540 -43.49 13.90 -3.32
C GLY A 540 -42.97 12.70 -2.52
N GLY A 541 -42.42 11.65 -3.14
CA GLY A 541 -41.83 10.49 -2.47
C GLY A 541 -40.42 10.76 -1.91
N GLY A 542 -40.27 11.81 -1.12
CA GLY A 542 -39.03 12.04 -0.37
C GLY A 542 -38.83 10.95 0.69
N TRP A 543 -37.67 10.96 1.36
CA TRP A 543 -37.41 10.14 2.56
C TRP A 543 -38.48 10.28 3.67
N ASP A 544 -39.39 11.24 3.52
CA ASP A 544 -40.49 11.48 4.44
C ASP A 544 -41.65 10.47 4.33
N ASP A 545 -41.77 9.72 3.21
CA ASP A 545 -42.79 8.67 2.99
C ASP A 545 -42.27 7.25 3.29
N MET A 546 -41.10 7.10 3.92
CA MET A 546 -40.43 5.81 4.11
C MET A 546 -41.02 4.92 5.22
N ASP A 547 -42.05 5.36 5.95
CA ASP A 547 -42.46 4.71 7.20
C ASP A 547 -43.90 4.14 7.22
N ASP A 548 -44.67 4.16 6.12
CA ASP A 548 -46.13 3.86 6.19
C ASP A 548 -46.61 2.47 5.68
N ASP A 549 -45.78 1.65 5.02
CA ASP A 549 -46.34 0.47 4.29
C ASP A 549 -46.01 -0.93 4.83
N SER A 550 -45.28 -1.09 5.94
CA SER A 550 -45.10 -2.42 6.55
C SER A 550 -45.99 -2.54 7.79
N ASN A 551 -47.26 -2.96 7.59
CA ASN A 551 -48.11 -3.77 8.51
C ASN A 551 -49.64 -3.72 8.17
N GLY A 552 -50.04 -3.23 7.00
CA GLY A 552 -51.45 -3.25 6.59
C GLY A 552 -51.91 -4.62 6.10
N GLU A 553 -52.27 -5.54 7.00
CA GLU A 553 -53.17 -6.65 6.67
C GLU A 553 -54.57 -6.10 6.33
N GLY A 554 -54.70 -5.59 5.11
CA GLY A 554 -55.98 -5.22 4.52
C GLY A 554 -56.76 -6.45 4.11
N SER A 555 -57.58 -6.96 5.03
CA SER A 555 -58.67 -7.89 4.72
C SER A 555 -59.72 -7.18 3.84
N GLY A 556 -59.42 -7.09 2.55
CA GLY A 556 -60.36 -6.68 1.52
C GLY A 556 -61.34 -7.81 1.24
N ALA A 557 -62.47 -7.78 1.93
CA ALA A 557 -63.62 -8.62 1.63
C ALA A 557 -64.09 -8.40 0.19
N GLU A 558 -64.34 -9.52 -0.46
CA GLU A 558 -65.00 -9.70 -1.74
C GLU A 558 -66.30 -8.88 -1.81
N GLU A 559 -66.45 -8.09 -2.87
CA GLU A 559 -67.76 -7.91 -3.50
C GLU A 559 -67.59 -8.04 -5.02
N ASP A 560 -67.98 -9.21 -5.51
CA ASP A 560 -68.41 -9.47 -6.87
C ASP A 560 -69.34 -8.36 -7.38
N ASN A 561 -69.19 -7.97 -8.64
CA ASN A 561 -70.31 -7.89 -9.59
C ASN A 561 -69.84 -7.55 -11.02
N ASN A 562 -69.94 -8.59 -11.85
CA ASN A 562 -70.70 -8.62 -13.10
C ASN A 562 -70.16 -7.92 -14.37
N GLU A 563 -69.78 -8.80 -15.31
CA GLU A 563 -70.21 -8.87 -16.73
C GLU A 563 -70.13 -7.62 -17.61
N GLY A 564 -69.32 -7.75 -18.68
CA GLY A 564 -69.37 -6.89 -19.84
C GLY A 564 -68.58 -7.49 -21.01
N ASP A 565 -69.25 -8.35 -21.77
CA ASP A 565 -68.86 -8.84 -23.09
C ASP A 565 -68.35 -7.71 -24.01
N GLY A 566 -67.32 -8.01 -24.81
CA GLY A 566 -66.76 -7.08 -25.78
C GLY A 566 -65.81 -7.76 -26.77
N ASP A 567 -66.42 -8.35 -27.79
CA ASP A 567 -65.84 -9.09 -28.91
C ASP A 567 -64.67 -8.43 -29.68
N ASN A 568 -63.90 -9.31 -30.34
CA ASN A 568 -63.26 -9.17 -31.65
C ASN A 568 -62.16 -8.09 -31.86
N HIS A 569 -60.94 -8.56 -32.11
CA HIS A 569 -60.41 -8.54 -33.48
C HIS A 569 -59.19 -9.44 -33.65
N ASP A 570 -59.36 -10.46 -34.48
CA ASP A 570 -58.29 -11.04 -35.31
C ASP A 570 -57.69 -9.94 -36.20
N ASP A 571 -56.37 -9.93 -36.36
CA ASP A 571 -55.77 -9.62 -37.66
C ASP A 571 -54.34 -10.18 -37.73
N ASP A 572 -54.23 -11.17 -38.61
CA ASP A 572 -53.01 -11.75 -39.16
C ASP A 572 -52.11 -10.69 -39.81
N SER A 573 -50.79 -10.86 -39.70
CA SER A 573 -49.85 -10.35 -40.71
C SER A 573 -48.55 -11.15 -40.71
N ASP A 574 -48.55 -12.18 -41.55
CA ASP A 574 -47.40 -12.80 -42.19
C ASP A 574 -46.44 -11.78 -42.83
N SER A 575 -45.14 -11.99 -42.65
CA SER A 575 -44.03 -11.70 -43.58
C SER A 575 -42.74 -12.20 -42.90
N GLY A 576 -42.12 -13.32 -43.28
CA GLY A 576 -41.67 -13.66 -44.63
C GLY A 576 -40.26 -13.07 -44.84
N GLY A 577 -39.21 -13.88 -44.66
CA GLY A 577 -37.83 -13.42 -44.80
C GLY A 577 -36.78 -14.52 -44.63
N ASP A 578 -36.67 -15.37 -45.66
CA ASP A 578 -35.65 -16.40 -45.83
C ASP A 578 -34.21 -15.85 -45.86
N GLY A 579 -33.26 -16.61 -45.30
CA GLY A 579 -31.85 -16.23 -45.25
C GLY A 579 -30.90 -17.38 -44.94
N ASN A 580 -30.93 -18.38 -45.83
CA ASN A 580 -30.07 -19.56 -45.94
C ASN A 580 -28.55 -19.31 -45.72
N GLY A 581 -27.86 -20.25 -45.09
CA GLY A 581 -26.39 -20.26 -45.00
C GLY A 581 -25.85 -21.32 -44.04
N GLY A 582 -25.91 -22.58 -44.46
CA GLY A 582 -25.42 -23.71 -43.68
C GLY A 582 -23.90 -23.75 -43.49
N ASN A 583 -23.46 -24.52 -42.50
CA ASN A 583 -22.36 -25.45 -42.73
C ASN A 583 -22.46 -26.65 -41.78
N GLU A 584 -22.33 -27.81 -42.40
CA GLU A 584 -22.30 -29.14 -41.81
C GLU A 584 -21.01 -29.34 -41.00
N SER A 585 -21.10 -30.01 -39.85
CA SER A 585 -20.14 -31.05 -39.47
C SER A 585 -20.67 -31.86 -38.28
N ASP A 586 -21.26 -32.99 -38.64
CA ASP A 586 -21.28 -34.30 -38.00
C ASP A 586 -20.65 -34.48 -36.60
N GLY A 587 -21.45 -35.08 -35.72
CA GLY A 587 -21.06 -36.31 -35.03
C GLY A 587 -20.54 -36.16 -33.61
N MET A 588 -21.38 -36.44 -32.61
CA MET A 588 -21.38 -37.73 -31.91
C MET A 588 -22.54 -37.82 -30.91
N ASP A 589 -23.15 -39.00 -30.94
CA ASP A 589 -24.34 -39.46 -30.24
C ASP A 589 -23.89 -40.46 -29.17
N ASP A 590 -24.08 -40.11 -27.90
CA ASP A 590 -24.49 -40.96 -26.76
C ASP A 590 -24.53 -40.05 -25.51
N GLY A 591 -25.45 -40.12 -24.55
CA GLY A 591 -26.50 -41.06 -24.27
C GLY A 591 -26.61 -41.16 -22.75
N SER A 592 -27.77 -40.78 -22.20
CA SER A 592 -28.23 -41.00 -20.80
C SER A 592 -27.83 -39.93 -19.78
N GLY A 593 -28.71 -39.32 -18.99
CA GLY A 593 -30.14 -39.52 -18.79
C GLY A 593 -30.58 -38.93 -17.43
N GLY A 594 -31.73 -38.25 -17.42
CA GLY A 594 -32.55 -37.92 -16.23
C GLY A 594 -32.04 -36.76 -15.34
N ALA A 595 -32.82 -35.80 -14.87
CA ALA A 595 -34.23 -35.42 -15.02
C ALA A 595 -34.34 -33.94 -14.53
N PRO A 596 -35.39 -33.18 -14.86
CA PRO A 596 -35.48 -31.75 -14.54
C PRO A 596 -36.09 -31.53 -13.14
N TYR A 597 -35.43 -30.71 -12.32
CA TYR A 597 -36.06 -30.17 -11.11
C TYR A 597 -36.91 -28.96 -11.49
N VAL A 598 -38.22 -29.19 -11.45
CA VAL A 598 -39.26 -28.18 -11.33
C VAL A 598 -39.42 -27.87 -9.85
N PHE A 599 -39.36 -26.60 -9.46
CA PHE A 599 -39.87 -26.15 -8.17
C PHE A 599 -40.98 -25.14 -8.42
N ASP A 600 -42.20 -25.60 -8.15
CA ASP A 600 -43.38 -24.80 -7.89
C ASP A 600 -44.03 -25.39 -6.63
N GLY A 601 -44.54 -24.54 -5.74
CA GLY A 601 -45.03 -24.89 -4.40
C GLY A 601 -44.53 -23.88 -3.37
N ARG A 602 -45.21 -22.75 -3.17
CA ARG A 602 -46.46 -22.55 -2.43
C ARG A 602 -46.28 -22.76 -0.91
N VAL A 603 -46.43 -21.62 -0.24
CA VAL A 603 -46.69 -21.32 1.17
C VAL A 603 -47.38 -22.45 1.93
N ASP A 604 -46.83 -22.80 3.09
CA ASP A 604 -47.60 -23.03 4.31
C ASP A 604 -46.87 -22.40 5.50
N ASN A 605 -47.67 -21.70 6.27
CA ASN A 605 -47.41 -20.85 7.42
C ASN A 605 -47.77 -21.69 8.64
N ASP A 606 -46.83 -22.04 9.50
CA ASP A 606 -47.14 -22.65 10.80
C ASP A 606 -46.28 -22.04 11.91
N SER A 607 -47.01 -21.45 12.85
CA SER A 607 -46.62 -20.93 14.15
C SER A 607 -45.92 -21.98 15.00
N TYR A 608 -44.88 -21.56 15.74
CA TYR A 608 -44.51 -22.20 17.00
C TYR A 608 -44.23 -21.12 18.04
N ASP A 609 -45.30 -20.74 18.74
CA ASP A 609 -45.22 -20.49 20.18
C ASP A 609 -45.10 -21.87 20.85
N ASP A 610 -44.12 -22.08 21.71
CA ASP A 610 -44.34 -22.86 22.92
C ASP A 610 -43.24 -22.60 23.95
N ASP A 611 -43.71 -22.15 25.11
CA ASP A 611 -43.01 -22.06 26.38
C ASP A 611 -42.47 -23.43 26.80
N THR A 612 -41.28 -23.47 27.40
CA THR A 612 -41.00 -24.55 28.37
C THR A 612 -40.04 -24.09 29.46
N ASP A 613 -40.59 -24.05 30.66
CA ASP A 613 -39.92 -23.87 31.93
C ASP A 613 -38.96 -25.03 32.27
N ASP A 614 -37.95 -24.67 33.05
CA ASP A 614 -37.36 -25.35 34.22
C ASP A 614 -37.69 -26.85 34.46
N ASP A 615 -36.65 -27.69 34.52
CA ASP A 615 -36.28 -28.41 35.75
C ASP A 615 -35.20 -29.48 35.48
N GLY A 616 -34.23 -29.55 36.40
CA GLY A 616 -32.93 -30.19 36.21
C GLY A 616 -32.87 -31.71 36.30
N HIS A 617 -31.64 -32.24 36.13
CA HIS A 617 -31.18 -33.41 36.87
C HIS A 617 -29.66 -33.60 36.87
N HIS A 618 -29.26 -34.24 37.97
CA HIS A 618 -27.93 -34.64 38.42
C HIS A 618 -27.12 -35.53 37.46
N GLY A 619 -25.80 -35.42 37.56
CA GLY A 619 -24.96 -36.54 38.00
C GLY A 619 -24.08 -37.26 36.96
N GLY A 620 -22.78 -37.30 37.26
CA GLY A 620 -21.76 -38.19 36.63
C GLY A 620 -20.57 -37.37 36.13
N GLY A 621 -19.39 -37.35 36.73
CA GLY A 621 -18.74 -38.37 37.56
C GLY A 621 -17.92 -39.31 36.68
N CYS A 622 -16.73 -38.88 36.25
CA CYS A 622 -15.68 -39.74 35.69
C CYS A 622 -14.31 -39.23 36.15
N ASP A 623 -13.78 -39.88 37.18
CA ASP A 623 -12.40 -39.82 37.60
C ASP A 623 -11.50 -40.65 36.65
N ASP A 624 -10.20 -40.40 36.77
CA ASP A 624 -9.06 -41.32 36.52
C ASP A 624 -8.76 -41.78 35.07
N MET A 625 -7.69 -41.20 34.49
CA MET A 625 -6.60 -41.99 33.90
C MET A 625 -5.25 -41.29 34.09
N ASP A 626 -4.50 -41.76 35.08
CA ASP A 626 -3.05 -41.69 35.11
C ASP A 626 -2.46 -42.54 33.97
N VAL A 627 -1.55 -41.98 33.18
CA VAL A 627 -0.61 -42.76 32.36
C VAL A 627 0.77 -42.13 32.44
N ASP A 628 1.56 -42.66 33.37
CA ASP A 628 3.02 -42.61 33.34
C ASP A 628 3.53 -43.54 32.24
N SER A 629 4.44 -43.06 31.39
CA SER A 629 5.43 -43.88 30.67
C SER A 629 6.57 -42.98 30.16
N GLY A 630 7.72 -43.08 30.82
CA GLY A 630 9.00 -42.56 30.34
C GLY A 630 9.72 -43.50 29.37
N GLY A 631 10.92 -43.08 28.97
CA GLY A 631 11.89 -43.86 28.18
C GLY A 631 12.16 -43.21 26.82
N GLU A 632 13.19 -42.36 26.69
CA GLU A 632 14.57 -42.72 26.30
C GLU A 632 14.74 -42.88 24.77
N ASP A 633 15.56 -41.99 24.17
CA ASP A 633 16.64 -42.33 23.22
C ASP A 633 17.04 -41.11 22.38
N ALA A 634 18.11 -40.44 22.81
CA ALA A 634 18.90 -39.53 22.00
C ALA A 634 20.27 -40.20 21.73
N PRO A 635 20.69 -40.40 20.47
CA PRO A 635 22.03 -40.90 20.20
C PRO A 635 23.07 -39.78 20.30
N ALA A 636 24.10 -40.06 21.08
CA ALA A 636 25.41 -39.42 21.01
C ALA A 636 26.29 -40.14 19.99
N GLU A 637 27.04 -39.38 19.18
CA GLU A 637 28.41 -39.66 18.72
C GLU A 637 29.12 -38.29 18.67
N GLU A 638 30.17 -38.07 19.47
CA GLU A 638 31.58 -38.40 19.17
C GLU A 638 32.08 -37.69 17.89
N ASP A 639 33.25 -37.10 17.77
CA ASP A 639 34.38 -36.77 18.64
C ASP A 639 35.27 -35.88 17.76
N ASN A 640 35.94 -34.86 18.32
CA ASN A 640 37.37 -34.69 18.07
C ASN A 640 37.99 -33.59 18.93
N GLN A 641 38.98 -34.09 19.68
CA GLN A 641 39.97 -33.45 20.52
C GLN A 641 40.83 -32.45 19.72
N ASP A 642 41.43 -31.44 20.37
CA ASP A 642 42.83 -31.52 20.82
C ASP A 642 43.34 -30.25 21.53
N GLY A 643 44.21 -30.45 22.53
CA GLY A 643 45.15 -29.48 23.15
C GLY A 643 44.56 -28.58 24.24
N GLY A 644 44.83 -28.74 25.54
CA GLY A 644 46.06 -29.20 26.22
C GLY A 644 46.72 -28.02 26.94
N GLY A 645 46.83 -28.06 28.28
CA GLY A 645 47.60 -27.05 29.02
C GLY A 645 47.27 -26.95 30.52
N ASP A 646 47.98 -27.74 31.31
CA ASP A 646 47.91 -27.93 32.76
C ASP A 646 48.20 -26.70 33.64
N GLY A 647 47.60 -26.74 34.84
CA GLY A 647 48.19 -26.31 36.14
C GLY A 647 48.08 -24.82 36.47
N ASN A 648 47.84 -24.38 37.71
CA ASN A 648 48.17 -25.02 38.97
C ASN A 648 47.38 -24.34 40.12
N ALA A 649 47.32 -25.05 41.24
CA ALA A 649 46.47 -24.80 42.40
C ALA A 649 46.75 -23.52 43.21
N SER A 650 45.65 -23.03 43.80
CA SER A 650 45.39 -22.37 45.11
C SER A 650 46.41 -22.61 46.25
N PRO A 651 46.35 -21.89 47.39
CA PRO A 651 45.15 -21.40 48.11
C PRO A 651 44.61 -20.05 47.66
#